data_AF-A0AAE6NUU6-F1
#
_entry.id   AF-A0AAE6NUU6-F1
#
_cell.length_a   1.000
_cell.length_b   1.000
_cell.length_c   1.000
_cell.angle_alpha   90.00
_cell.angle_beta   90.00
_cell.angle_gamma   90.00
#
_symmetry.space_group_name_H-M   'P 1'
#
loop_
_entity.id
_entity.type
_entity.pdbx_description
1 polymer ?
#
loop_
_entity_poly.entity_id
_entity_poly.type
_entity_poly.pdbx_seq_one_letter_code
_entity_poly.pdbx_strand_id
1 'polypeptide(L)'
;MPAVGGWLAAVWTGASAAGAVGAALLKFAVGVAINMAVAKIMAPKGPRPQELQTELRSSNAQRIRHLGRVRSSGAVMFWDWAYVGGERRLFKLLAVAQGGMSNVQQWYLDGEPVEVDANGYVTTAPWNKGNIRLRWRKGIQGDQWDGGDYADLRAAFPSQWTEAHRLRGVGTILATFDAVGGEDIAEVYSGGEPEVSALIDGAGAYWVLDGSTVNGRNPAVHLSDILTNPVYGALAPADIDVSLLAIARTDCSALVPTDGGTRSRYQSGISYALSDPIKDTAQKLLDAMGGRAWITPEGKLAVEAGVWRAPSITIEERHIVEMEYGAGTERINRVTTLVPTYVAPQVRWRETTADPVDDADAIARWGEGQPKSVDLLAVQHHGQAAHVCKQMLARMNPDRRMSIKLRAFGLRLIGERVVAVNLPRLGLASVPFWIDGLAFDGSNITVDLIEAEPASFDWTASEEGEPPAILTDIDRGVATRDVAISGVTLITDDGPVYIRIEGTLAAQRGDRLIAQYRRTGSLVSWTDMISEGTSGNGFSFRTMPLGDLSEYDFRVFFGRYSNGSSGRELQMLSVPVVVTGVDVVTNGNPPDEPVVISASGSAGDNLIVTFRVDLGANYHRTGLYRAASGAPFGSATLVKWSFDQSSQVTMTASIPPSGARFWLRSENESQVASDPVEVGNYPA
;
A
#
# COMPACT_ATOMS: atom_id res chain seq x y z
N MET A 1 9.82 7.83 45.09
CA MET A 1 9.36 6.52 45.59
C MET A 1 8.57 6.76 46.86
N PRO A 2 7.25 6.50 46.82
CA PRO A 2 6.72 5.28 47.42
C PRO A 2 5.85 4.47 46.44
N ALA A 3 5.66 3.20 46.80
CA ALA A 3 5.16 2.12 45.96
C ALA A 3 3.66 2.20 45.67
N VAL A 4 3.31 2.16 44.38
CA VAL A 4 1.94 1.90 43.90
C VAL A 4 1.88 0.46 43.43
N GLY A 5 1.44 -0.43 44.32
CA GLY A 5 1.36 -1.86 44.06
C GLY A 5 0.60 -2.55 45.17
N GLY A 6 -0.73 -2.59 45.07
CA GLY A 6 -1.54 -3.29 46.06
C GLY A 6 -3.02 -3.10 45.86
N TRP A 7 -3.59 -3.70 44.80
CA TRP A 7 -5.02 -4.07 44.89
C TRP A 7 -5.46 -5.19 43.95
N LEU A 8 -4.87 -5.32 42.75
CA LEU A 8 -5.16 -6.48 41.88
C LEU A 8 -4.45 -7.78 42.27
N ALA A 9 -3.47 -7.69 43.18
CA ALA A 9 -2.88 -8.88 43.79
C ALA A 9 -3.88 -9.67 44.66
N ALA A 10 -4.91 -9.02 45.22
CA ALA A 10 -5.85 -9.70 46.12
C ALA A 10 -6.81 -10.67 45.41
N VAL A 11 -7.09 -10.46 44.12
CA VAL A 11 -7.86 -11.42 43.30
C VAL A 11 -6.93 -12.46 42.67
N TRP A 12 -5.66 -12.12 42.41
CA TRP A 12 -4.72 -13.01 41.73
C TRP A 12 -3.90 -13.94 42.63
N THR A 13 -3.85 -13.74 43.95
CA THR A 13 -3.23 -14.70 44.89
C THR A 13 -4.23 -15.58 45.66
N GLY A 14 -5.51 -15.56 45.32
CA GLY A 14 -6.57 -16.27 46.05
C GLY A 14 -7.13 -17.55 45.40
N ALA A 15 -6.73 -17.91 44.17
CA ALA A 15 -7.33 -19.03 43.43
C ALA A 15 -6.32 -20.12 43.07
N SER A 16 -5.60 -20.65 44.06
CA SER A 16 -4.92 -21.93 43.92
C SER A 16 -4.78 -22.64 45.26
N ALA A 17 -5.85 -23.25 45.75
CA ALA A 17 -5.80 -24.47 46.57
C ALA A 17 -7.22 -24.96 46.83
N ALA A 18 -7.43 -26.25 46.59
CA ALA A 18 -8.65 -26.95 46.95
C ALA A 18 -8.91 -26.89 48.47
N GLY A 19 -10.18 -26.68 48.85
CA GLY A 19 -10.75 -27.12 50.12
C GLY A 19 -10.51 -26.23 51.35
N ALA A 20 -11.57 -25.54 51.80
CA ALA A 20 -12.06 -25.47 53.18
C ALA A 20 -12.90 -24.19 53.39
N VAL A 21 -14.17 -24.38 53.74
CA VAL A 21 -15.06 -23.36 54.31
C VAL A 21 -14.47 -22.91 55.65
N GLY A 22 -14.16 -21.62 55.83
CA GLY A 22 -13.68 -21.11 57.11
C GLY A 22 -13.29 -19.62 57.15
N ALA A 23 -14.24 -18.78 57.55
CA ALA A 23 -14.07 -17.48 58.22
C ALA A 23 -12.95 -16.52 57.72
N ALA A 24 -13.26 -15.72 56.69
CA ALA A 24 -12.51 -14.49 56.40
C ALA A 24 -13.05 -13.32 57.24
N LEU A 25 -12.27 -12.91 58.24
CA LEU A 25 -12.50 -11.70 59.05
C LEU A 25 -12.54 -10.45 58.15
N LEU A 26 -13.69 -9.77 58.18
CA LEU A 26 -13.98 -8.49 57.53
C LEU A 26 -12.95 -7.41 57.92
N LYS A 27 -12.11 -7.01 56.96
CA LYS A 27 -11.64 -5.63 56.82
C LYS A 27 -12.03 -5.16 55.43
N PHE A 28 -13.25 -4.64 55.31
CA PHE A 28 -13.73 -3.99 54.09
C PHE A 28 -12.95 -2.70 53.88
N ALA A 29 -11.86 -2.78 53.10
CA ALA A 29 -11.33 -1.61 52.39
C ALA A 29 -12.28 -1.32 51.21
N VAL A 30 -13.39 -0.65 51.51
CA VAL A 30 -14.33 -0.20 50.48
C VAL A 30 -13.71 0.98 49.74
N GLY A 31 -13.53 0.84 48.42
CA GLY A 31 -13.41 1.97 47.51
C GLY A 31 -12.02 2.29 46.97
N VAL A 32 -11.42 1.42 46.16
CA VAL A 32 -10.37 1.86 45.22
C VAL A 32 -11.04 2.18 43.88
N ALA A 33 -11.48 3.42 43.72
CA ALA A 33 -11.80 3.97 42.42
C ALA A 33 -10.50 4.07 41.61
N ILE A 34 -10.48 3.51 40.39
CA ILE A 34 -9.33 3.68 39.51
C ILE A 34 -9.30 5.13 39.03
N ASN A 35 -8.42 5.94 39.61
CA ASN A 35 -8.17 7.31 39.17
C ASN A 35 -7.37 7.33 37.87
N MET A 36 -8.09 7.48 36.75
CA MET A 36 -7.57 7.49 35.38
C MET A 36 -6.61 8.65 35.07
N ALA A 37 -6.76 9.80 35.73
CA ALA A 37 -6.08 11.04 35.34
C ALA A 37 -4.57 11.05 35.68
N VAL A 38 -4.15 10.42 36.78
CA VAL A 38 -2.72 10.43 37.21
C VAL A 38 -1.98 9.16 36.77
N ALA A 39 -2.67 8.02 36.69
CA ALA A 39 -2.06 6.73 36.36
C ALA A 39 -1.50 6.65 34.91
N LYS A 40 -2.11 7.38 33.97
CA LYS A 40 -1.70 7.36 32.55
C LYS A 40 -0.30 7.90 32.28
N ILE A 41 0.19 8.80 33.12
CA ILE A 41 1.47 9.47 32.91
C ILE A 41 2.64 8.51 33.19
N MET A 42 2.35 7.39 33.86
CA MET A 42 3.32 6.39 34.33
C MET A 42 2.95 4.95 33.92
N ALA A 43 1.97 4.74 33.03
CA ALA A 43 1.43 3.41 32.74
C ALA A 43 2.34 2.53 31.84
N PRO A 44 2.36 1.19 32.04
CA PRO A 44 3.16 0.25 31.23
C PRO A 44 2.75 0.21 29.75
N LYS A 45 3.74 0.01 28.88
CA LYS A 45 3.59 0.02 27.42
C LYS A 45 3.30 -1.40 26.89
N GLY A 46 2.04 -1.69 26.56
CA GLY A 46 1.73 -2.79 25.63
C GLY A 46 2.15 -2.44 24.19
N PRO A 47 1.99 -3.35 23.22
CA PRO A 47 2.48 -3.14 21.85
C PRO A 47 1.83 -1.89 21.26
N ARG A 48 2.67 -1.02 20.71
CA ARG A 48 2.20 0.22 20.10
C ARG A 48 1.64 -0.08 18.71
N PRO A 49 0.51 0.53 18.30
CA PRO A 49 -0.06 0.32 16.97
C PRO A 49 0.95 0.42 15.82
N GLN A 50 1.94 1.31 15.92
CA GLN A 50 2.96 1.46 14.89
C GLN A 50 3.92 0.25 14.78
N GLU A 51 4.25 -0.40 15.89
CA GLU A 51 5.11 -1.61 15.92
C GLU A 51 4.42 -2.82 15.27
N LEU A 52 3.09 -2.81 15.28
CA LEU A 52 2.29 -3.87 14.68
C LEU A 52 2.15 -3.73 13.18
N GLN A 53 2.54 -2.61 12.58
CA GLN A 53 2.48 -2.44 11.12
C GLN A 53 3.63 -3.13 10.40
N THR A 54 4.67 -3.52 11.15
CA THR A 54 5.85 -4.18 10.61
C THR A 54 5.81 -5.69 10.77
N GLU A 55 6.32 -6.42 9.79
CA GLU A 55 6.43 -7.89 9.82
C GLU A 55 7.36 -8.34 10.94
N LEU A 56 6.87 -9.23 11.80
CA LEU A 56 7.67 -9.76 12.91
C LEU A 56 8.34 -11.08 12.51
N ARG A 57 9.67 -11.10 12.47
CA ARG A 57 10.48 -12.33 12.34
C ARG A 57 11.10 -12.68 13.68
N SER A 58 10.43 -13.54 14.45
CA SER A 58 10.92 -14.03 15.74
C SER A 58 10.48 -15.47 15.96
N SER A 59 11.36 -16.30 16.52
CA SER A 59 11.06 -17.68 16.88
C SER A 59 10.05 -17.81 18.01
N ASN A 60 9.90 -16.76 18.83
CA ASN A 60 8.95 -16.70 19.93
C ASN A 60 8.10 -15.42 19.85
N ALA A 61 7.42 -15.24 18.72
CA ALA A 61 6.48 -14.15 18.54
C ALA A 61 5.29 -14.28 19.50
N GLN A 62 4.91 -13.16 20.14
CA GLN A 62 3.72 -13.11 20.98
C GLN A 62 2.46 -13.23 20.11
N ARG A 63 1.42 -13.87 20.67
CA ARG A 63 0.10 -13.95 20.02
C ARG A 63 -0.66 -12.67 20.28
N ILE A 64 -1.08 -12.01 19.21
CA ILE A 64 -1.73 -10.70 19.27
C ILE A 64 -3.20 -10.86 18.89
N ARG A 65 -4.08 -10.34 19.74
CA ARG A 65 -5.52 -10.26 19.46
C ARG A 65 -5.87 -8.84 19.06
N HIS A 66 -6.75 -8.73 18.08
CA HIS A 66 -7.21 -7.47 17.52
C HIS A 66 -8.72 -7.35 17.72
N LEU A 67 -9.17 -6.22 18.26
CA LEU A 67 -10.59 -5.89 18.45
C LEU A 67 -10.90 -4.57 17.75
N GLY A 68 -12.02 -4.54 17.02
CA GLY A 68 -12.37 -3.42 16.16
C GLY A 68 -11.50 -3.37 14.90
N ARG A 69 -11.32 -2.18 14.36
CA ARG A 69 -10.56 -1.96 13.12
C ARG A 69 -9.13 -1.58 13.46
N VAL A 70 -8.13 -2.29 12.95
CA VAL A 70 -6.72 -1.99 13.22
C VAL A 70 -5.87 -2.28 11.99
N ARG A 71 -4.79 -1.51 11.80
CA ARG A 71 -3.77 -1.86 10.82
C ARG A 71 -2.73 -2.74 11.50
N SER A 72 -2.52 -3.93 10.94
CA SER A 72 -1.60 -4.91 11.50
C SER A 72 -0.88 -5.68 10.39
N SER A 73 0.35 -6.05 10.68
CA SER A 73 1.13 -7.08 10.02
C SER A 73 1.26 -8.27 10.98
N GLY A 74 1.61 -9.43 10.44
CA GLY A 74 1.66 -10.65 11.21
C GLY A 74 3.08 -11.08 11.56
N ALA A 75 3.17 -12.09 12.42
CA ALA A 75 4.39 -12.85 12.60
C ALA A 75 4.58 -13.80 11.41
N VAL A 76 5.78 -13.83 10.84
CA VAL A 76 6.12 -14.70 9.72
C VAL A 76 6.18 -16.15 10.20
N MET A 77 5.25 -16.98 9.71
CA MET A 77 5.13 -18.41 10.06
C MET A 77 5.73 -19.34 9.03
N PHE A 78 5.74 -18.90 7.76
CA PHE A 78 6.36 -19.63 6.66
C PHE A 78 7.00 -18.63 5.71
N TRP A 79 8.21 -18.94 5.28
CA TRP A 79 8.98 -18.13 4.34
C TRP A 79 9.88 -19.07 3.54
N ASP A 80 9.54 -19.33 2.28
CA ASP A 80 10.41 -20.09 1.39
C ASP A 80 10.04 -19.90 -0.09
N TRP A 81 10.95 -20.29 -0.99
CA TRP A 81 10.80 -20.22 -2.44
C TRP A 81 10.42 -21.57 -3.03
N ALA A 82 9.49 -21.56 -3.99
CA ALA A 82 9.16 -22.74 -4.80
C ALA A 82 9.08 -22.37 -6.28
N TYR A 83 9.29 -23.34 -7.16
CA TYR A 83 8.99 -23.19 -8.58
C TYR A 83 7.54 -23.62 -8.84
N VAL A 84 6.71 -22.69 -9.30
CA VAL A 84 5.29 -22.93 -9.58
C VAL A 84 4.99 -22.39 -10.96
N GLY A 85 4.51 -23.23 -11.87
CA GLY A 85 4.15 -22.79 -13.23
C GLY A 85 5.34 -22.32 -14.09
N GLY A 86 6.57 -22.73 -13.76
CA GLY A 86 7.79 -22.33 -14.48
C GLY A 86 8.48 -21.09 -13.90
N GLU A 87 7.85 -20.40 -12.95
CA GLU A 87 8.40 -19.21 -12.28
C GLU A 87 8.79 -19.53 -10.84
N ARG A 88 9.83 -18.85 -10.34
CA ARG A 88 10.25 -18.95 -8.94
C ARG A 88 9.41 -17.98 -8.11
N ARG A 89 8.61 -18.50 -7.18
CA ARG A 89 7.67 -17.74 -6.35
C ARG A 89 8.04 -17.84 -4.87
N LEU A 90 8.10 -16.71 -4.17
CA LEU A 90 8.23 -16.65 -2.72
C LEU A 90 6.85 -16.81 -2.10
N PHE A 91 6.74 -17.67 -1.08
CA PHE A 91 5.55 -17.80 -0.25
C PHE A 91 5.85 -17.25 1.14
N LYS A 92 5.11 -16.21 1.52
CA LYS A 92 5.18 -15.57 2.84
C LYS A 92 3.84 -15.73 3.54
N LEU A 93 3.80 -16.54 4.59
CA LEU A 93 2.62 -16.71 5.43
C LEU A 93 2.78 -15.91 6.73
N LEU A 94 1.85 -14.99 6.98
CA LEU A 94 1.78 -14.14 8.15
C LEU A 94 0.63 -14.58 9.06
N ALA A 95 0.91 -14.82 10.34
CA ALA A 95 -0.11 -14.97 11.38
C ALA A 95 -0.42 -13.59 11.98
N VAL A 96 -1.61 -13.07 11.69
CA VAL A 96 -1.97 -11.69 12.01
C VAL A 96 -2.82 -11.60 13.26
N ALA A 97 -3.93 -12.36 13.32
CA ALA A 97 -4.97 -12.13 14.32
C ALA A 97 -5.31 -13.38 15.12
N GLN A 98 -4.95 -13.43 16.40
CA GLN A 98 -5.38 -14.48 17.32
C GLN A 98 -6.88 -14.38 17.62
N GLY A 99 -7.60 -15.49 17.43
CA GLY A 99 -9.05 -15.56 17.47
C GLY A 99 -9.74 -15.17 16.15
N GLY A 100 -8.95 -14.87 15.11
CA GLY A 100 -9.41 -14.61 13.76
C GLY A 100 -9.57 -13.12 13.40
N MET A 101 -9.88 -12.87 12.13
CA MET A 101 -10.25 -11.58 11.57
C MET A 101 -11.49 -11.72 10.69
N SER A 102 -12.38 -10.74 10.75
CA SER A 102 -13.67 -10.78 10.07
C SER A 102 -13.59 -10.31 8.62
N ASN A 103 -12.73 -9.33 8.36
CA ASN A 103 -12.52 -8.75 7.04
C ASN A 103 -11.14 -8.11 6.88
N VAL A 104 -10.66 -8.05 5.64
CA VAL A 104 -9.54 -7.18 5.23
C VAL A 104 -10.12 -6.03 4.41
N GLN A 105 -9.97 -4.80 4.90
CA GLN A 105 -10.53 -3.58 4.30
C GLN A 105 -9.60 -2.96 3.26
N GLN A 106 -8.30 -2.92 3.56
CA GLN A 106 -7.28 -2.32 2.69
C GLN A 106 -5.97 -3.07 2.86
N TRP A 107 -5.29 -3.33 1.75
CA TRP A 107 -3.94 -3.88 1.75
C TRP A 107 -2.90 -2.77 1.69
N TYR A 108 -1.73 -3.02 2.28
CA TYR A 108 -0.59 -2.13 2.20
C TYR A 108 0.67 -2.91 1.83
N LEU A 109 1.44 -2.38 0.88
CA LEU A 109 2.77 -2.84 0.53
C LEU A 109 3.77 -1.72 0.80
N ASP A 110 4.82 -1.98 1.57
CA ASP A 110 5.84 -0.99 1.96
C ASP A 110 5.26 0.31 2.55
N GLY A 111 4.10 0.20 3.20
CA GLY A 111 3.40 1.36 3.77
C GLY A 111 2.37 2.02 2.85
N GLU A 112 2.35 1.70 1.56
CA GLU A 112 1.49 2.26 0.51
C GLU A 112 0.21 1.44 0.31
N PRO A 113 -0.98 2.06 0.19
CA PRO A 113 -2.22 1.34 -0.02
C PRO A 113 -2.25 0.68 -1.41
N VAL A 114 -2.72 -0.56 -1.47
CA VAL A 114 -2.91 -1.29 -2.74
C VAL A 114 -4.28 -1.95 -2.79
N GLU A 115 -4.79 -2.06 -4.02
CA GLU A 115 -6.01 -2.77 -4.35
C GLU A 115 -5.69 -4.16 -4.90
N VAL A 116 -6.61 -5.10 -4.68
CA VAL A 116 -6.49 -6.47 -5.16
C VAL A 116 -7.74 -6.89 -5.94
N ASP A 117 -7.55 -7.72 -6.96
CA ASP A 117 -8.66 -8.32 -7.69
C ASP A 117 -9.35 -9.46 -6.90
N ALA A 118 -10.40 -10.06 -7.49
CA ALA A 118 -11.12 -11.17 -6.87
C ALA A 118 -10.26 -12.42 -6.62
N ASN A 119 -9.15 -12.57 -7.34
CA ASN A 119 -8.21 -13.68 -7.19
C ASN A 119 -7.08 -13.36 -6.19
N GLY A 120 -6.99 -12.10 -5.73
CA GLY A 120 -5.98 -11.59 -4.81
C GLY A 120 -4.76 -10.96 -5.49
N TYR A 121 -4.75 -10.76 -6.81
CA TYR A 121 -3.63 -10.10 -7.50
C TYR A 121 -3.68 -8.60 -7.31
N VAL A 122 -2.53 -7.98 -7.06
CA VAL A 122 -2.43 -6.52 -6.89
C VAL A 122 -2.70 -5.82 -8.22
N THR A 123 -3.55 -4.81 -8.20
CA THR A 123 -3.96 -4.04 -9.40
C THR A 123 -3.45 -2.60 -9.40
N THR A 124 -2.87 -2.13 -8.29
CA THR A 124 -2.32 -0.78 -8.14
C THR A 124 -0.89 -0.68 -8.67
N ALA A 125 -0.60 0.32 -9.50
CA ALA A 125 0.75 0.62 -9.97
C ALA A 125 1.65 1.09 -8.79
N PRO A 126 2.95 0.75 -8.76
CA PRO A 126 3.74 0.03 -9.78
C PRO A 126 3.66 -1.51 -9.70
N TRP A 127 2.90 -2.05 -8.74
CA TRP A 127 2.82 -3.49 -8.44
C TRP A 127 1.80 -4.27 -9.28
N ASN A 128 1.13 -3.62 -10.22
CA ASN A 128 0.05 -4.17 -11.06
C ASN A 128 0.51 -5.11 -12.18
N LYS A 129 1.68 -5.73 -12.04
CA LYS A 129 2.31 -6.57 -13.07
C LYS A 129 1.86 -8.03 -13.04
N GLY A 130 1.02 -8.41 -12.08
CA GLY A 130 0.54 -9.79 -11.89
C GLY A 130 1.47 -10.67 -11.05
N ASN A 131 2.57 -10.10 -10.54
CA ASN A 131 3.62 -10.83 -9.81
C ASN A 131 3.35 -10.95 -8.31
N ILE A 132 2.41 -10.16 -7.78
CA ILE A 132 2.11 -10.10 -6.35
C ILE A 132 0.67 -10.53 -6.14
N ARG A 133 0.49 -11.51 -5.27
CA ARG A 133 -0.82 -12.01 -4.87
C ARG A 133 -0.96 -12.03 -3.36
N LEU A 134 -1.98 -11.35 -2.85
CA LEU A 134 -2.32 -11.25 -1.45
C LEU A 134 -3.63 -11.98 -1.21
N ARG A 135 -3.61 -12.95 -0.30
CA ARG A 135 -4.81 -13.67 0.14
C ARG A 135 -4.85 -13.71 1.65
N TRP A 136 -6.02 -13.96 2.19
CA TRP A 136 -6.23 -14.08 3.61
C TRP A 136 -7.20 -15.21 3.92
N ARG A 137 -7.15 -15.67 5.17
CA ARG A 137 -8.15 -16.56 5.77
C ARG A 137 -8.58 -16.01 7.11
N LYS A 138 -9.87 -16.13 7.40
CA LYS A 138 -10.48 -15.56 8.61
C LYS A 138 -9.92 -16.15 9.89
N GLY A 139 -9.73 -17.47 9.95
CA GLY A 139 -9.33 -18.14 11.20
C GLY A 139 -10.42 -18.08 12.28
N ILE A 140 -11.70 -18.07 11.90
CA ILE A 140 -12.86 -17.93 12.80
C ILE A 140 -13.58 -19.26 12.97
N GLN A 141 -14.19 -19.49 14.13
CA GLN A 141 -14.99 -20.69 14.35
C GLN A 141 -16.17 -20.81 13.41
N GLY A 142 -16.26 -21.93 12.70
CA GLY A 142 -17.32 -22.17 11.73
C GLY A 142 -17.11 -21.46 10.38
N ASP A 143 -16.06 -20.64 10.24
CA ASP A 143 -15.73 -19.94 9.00
C ASP A 143 -14.20 -19.86 8.82
N GLN A 144 -13.65 -20.77 8.02
CA GLN A 144 -12.21 -20.90 7.76
C GLN A 144 -11.37 -21.02 9.06
N TRP A 145 -11.83 -21.84 10.01
CA TRP A 145 -11.23 -22.05 11.34
C TRP A 145 -9.74 -22.47 11.27
N ASP A 146 -9.36 -23.30 10.31
CA ASP A 146 -7.95 -23.63 10.03
C ASP A 146 -7.35 -22.55 9.10
N GLY A 147 -6.68 -21.57 9.70
CA GLY A 147 -6.09 -20.42 9.02
C GLY A 147 -4.85 -20.73 8.19
N GLY A 148 -4.21 -21.88 8.42
CA GLY A 148 -3.02 -22.33 7.68
C GLY A 148 -3.35 -23.11 6.40
N ASP A 149 -4.63 -23.39 6.15
CA ASP A 149 -5.07 -24.22 5.02
C ASP A 149 -5.09 -23.42 3.70
N TYR A 150 -3.92 -23.26 3.09
CA TYR A 150 -3.79 -22.70 1.74
C TYR A 150 -3.41 -23.82 0.76
N ALA A 151 -4.32 -24.12 -0.18
CA ALA A 151 -4.12 -25.17 -1.17
C ALA A 151 -2.82 -24.96 -1.98
N ASP A 152 -2.57 -23.73 -2.45
CA ASP A 152 -1.39 -23.41 -3.25
C ASP A 152 -0.09 -23.57 -2.44
N LEU A 153 -0.11 -23.24 -1.14
CA LEU A 153 1.04 -23.42 -0.25
C LEU A 153 1.33 -24.91 -0.03
N ARG A 154 0.29 -25.72 0.22
CA ARG A 154 0.41 -27.19 0.35
C ARG A 154 0.86 -27.84 -0.95
N ALA A 155 0.42 -27.34 -2.10
CA ALA A 155 0.82 -27.84 -3.41
C ALA A 155 2.30 -27.53 -3.72
N ALA A 156 2.76 -26.32 -3.35
CA ALA A 156 4.15 -25.91 -3.53
C ALA A 156 5.11 -26.61 -2.55
N PHE A 157 4.67 -26.89 -1.32
CA PHE A 157 5.50 -27.48 -0.26
C PHE A 157 4.83 -28.68 0.43
N PRO A 158 4.57 -29.80 -0.28
CA PRO A 158 3.77 -30.90 0.24
C PRO A 158 4.40 -31.63 1.44
N SER A 159 5.73 -31.57 1.59
CA SER A 159 6.44 -32.18 2.72
C SER A 159 6.67 -31.22 3.89
N GLN A 160 6.74 -29.90 3.64
CA GLN A 160 7.02 -28.89 4.67
C GLN A 160 5.74 -28.29 5.25
N TRP A 161 4.70 -28.14 4.43
CA TRP A 161 3.41 -27.57 4.84
C TRP A 161 2.26 -28.52 4.51
N THR A 162 1.93 -29.36 5.48
CA THR A 162 0.87 -30.37 5.40
C THR A 162 -0.44 -29.90 6.06
N GLU A 163 -1.51 -30.69 5.94
CA GLU A 163 -2.79 -30.47 6.65
C GLU A 163 -2.68 -30.47 8.19
N ALA A 164 -1.54 -30.90 8.74
CA ALA A 164 -1.26 -30.78 10.17
C ALA A 164 -0.92 -29.34 10.58
N HIS A 165 -0.46 -28.49 9.65
CA HIS A 165 -0.07 -27.10 9.89
C HIS A 165 -1.29 -26.17 9.82
N ARG A 166 -2.18 -26.33 10.80
CA ARG A 166 -3.55 -25.78 10.72
C ARG A 166 -3.68 -24.29 11.03
N LEU A 167 -2.76 -23.73 11.84
CA LEU A 167 -2.86 -22.37 12.42
C LEU A 167 -4.28 -22.05 12.85
N ARG A 168 -4.72 -22.89 13.77
CA ARG A 168 -6.10 -23.02 14.17
C ARG A 168 -6.57 -21.80 14.98
N GLY A 169 -7.67 -21.18 14.57
CA GLY A 169 -8.21 -20.00 15.26
C GLY A 169 -7.33 -18.74 15.09
N VAL A 170 -6.51 -18.69 14.02
CA VAL A 170 -5.63 -17.56 13.73
C VAL A 170 -5.96 -17.04 12.33
N GLY A 171 -6.24 -15.74 12.23
CA GLY A 171 -6.37 -15.05 10.96
C GLY A 171 -5.00 -14.89 10.31
N THR A 172 -4.89 -15.31 9.05
CA THR A 172 -3.61 -15.33 8.34
C THR A 172 -3.68 -14.57 7.03
N ILE A 173 -2.53 -14.08 6.59
CA ILE A 173 -2.32 -13.50 5.26
C ILE A 173 -1.26 -14.35 4.55
N LEU A 174 -1.56 -14.83 3.34
CA LEU A 174 -0.60 -15.44 2.45
C LEU A 174 -0.28 -14.44 1.33
N ALA A 175 0.96 -13.93 1.34
CA ALA A 175 1.50 -13.14 0.26
C ALA A 175 2.42 -14.00 -0.60
N THR A 176 2.26 -13.92 -1.92
CA THR A 176 3.17 -14.57 -2.86
C THR A 176 3.77 -13.57 -3.83
N PHE A 177 5.07 -13.69 -4.06
CA PHE A 177 5.85 -12.79 -4.88
C PHE A 177 6.59 -13.57 -5.96
N ASP A 178 6.32 -13.29 -7.23
CA ASP A 178 7.05 -13.87 -8.34
C ASP A 178 8.41 -13.19 -8.51
N ALA A 179 9.45 -14.02 -8.65
CA ALA A 179 10.78 -13.56 -8.97
C ALA A 179 10.79 -12.95 -10.36
N VAL A 180 11.44 -11.79 -10.46
CA VAL A 180 11.66 -11.10 -11.72
C VAL A 180 13.13 -11.21 -12.11
N GLY A 181 13.42 -11.07 -13.41
CA GLY A 181 14.79 -11.00 -13.89
C GLY A 181 15.56 -9.87 -13.21
N GLY A 182 16.89 -10.00 -13.08
CA GLY A 182 17.71 -9.02 -12.34
C GLY A 182 17.56 -7.56 -12.84
N GLU A 183 17.26 -7.40 -14.12
CA GLU A 183 16.95 -6.12 -14.77
C GLU A 183 15.62 -5.49 -14.31
N ASP A 184 14.61 -6.31 -13.99
CA ASP A 184 13.27 -5.88 -13.58
C ASP A 184 13.14 -5.70 -12.05
N ILE A 185 14.12 -6.16 -11.26
CA ILE A 185 14.07 -6.05 -9.78
C ILE A 185 13.94 -4.59 -9.34
N ALA A 186 14.70 -3.68 -9.96
CA ALA A 186 14.67 -2.27 -9.59
C ALA A 186 13.31 -1.60 -9.91
N GLU A 187 12.57 -2.12 -10.89
CA GLU A 187 11.28 -1.58 -11.32
C GLU A 187 10.10 -2.19 -10.54
N VAL A 188 10.13 -3.51 -10.29
CA VAL A 188 9.03 -4.23 -9.62
C VAL A 188 9.19 -4.22 -8.09
N TYR A 189 10.43 -4.28 -7.62
CA TYR A 189 10.80 -4.43 -6.22
C TYR A 189 11.90 -3.42 -5.85
N SER A 190 11.67 -2.14 -6.12
CA SER A 190 12.66 -1.06 -5.93
C SER A 190 13.22 -0.97 -4.50
N GLY A 191 12.45 -1.43 -3.51
CA GLY A 191 12.83 -1.50 -2.09
C GLY A 191 13.26 -2.89 -1.60
N GLY A 192 13.30 -3.89 -2.47
CA GLY A 192 13.48 -5.30 -2.10
C GLY A 192 12.14 -6.02 -1.88
N GLU A 193 12.14 -7.03 -1.01
CA GLU A 193 10.95 -7.81 -0.65
C GLU A 193 9.90 -6.91 0.02
N PRO A 194 8.72 -6.70 -0.60
CA PRO A 194 7.73 -5.80 -0.02
C PRO A 194 7.21 -6.28 1.32
N GLU A 195 7.07 -5.34 2.25
CA GLU A 195 6.46 -5.56 3.55
C GLU A 195 4.94 -5.51 3.43
N VAL A 196 4.27 -6.56 3.91
CA VAL A 196 2.82 -6.69 3.84
C VAL A 196 2.19 -6.31 5.16
N SER A 197 1.30 -5.32 5.13
CA SER A 197 0.38 -5.01 6.23
C SER A 197 -1.03 -4.84 5.70
N ALA A 198 -2.03 -4.99 6.56
CA ALA A 198 -3.43 -4.85 6.16
C ALA A 198 -4.23 -4.09 7.22
N LEU A 199 -5.18 -3.29 6.77
CA LEU A 199 -6.26 -2.79 7.60
C LEU A 199 -7.29 -3.89 7.74
N ILE A 200 -7.42 -4.43 8.95
CA ILE A 200 -8.29 -5.56 9.25
C ILE A 200 -9.40 -5.13 10.21
N ASP A 201 -10.56 -5.76 10.08
CA ASP A 201 -11.54 -5.81 11.15
C ASP A 201 -11.29 -7.10 11.94
N GLY A 202 -10.98 -6.98 13.23
CA GLY A 202 -10.76 -8.11 14.12
C GLY A 202 -11.96 -9.06 14.19
N ALA A 203 -11.76 -10.25 14.76
CA ALA A 203 -12.89 -11.12 15.11
C ALA A 203 -13.86 -10.39 16.05
N GLY A 204 -15.13 -10.75 15.96
CA GLY A 204 -16.13 -10.19 16.86
C GLY A 204 -15.80 -10.43 18.33
N ALA A 205 -16.16 -9.46 19.14
CA ALA A 205 -15.90 -9.45 20.57
C ALA A 205 -16.99 -10.25 21.31
N TYR A 206 -16.59 -11.04 22.30
CA TYR A 206 -17.50 -11.79 23.15
C TYR A 206 -18.34 -10.87 24.05
N TRP A 207 -19.66 -11.00 23.96
CA TRP A 207 -20.61 -10.27 24.76
C TRP A 207 -21.15 -11.14 25.90
N VAL A 208 -20.79 -10.78 27.14
CA VAL A 208 -21.04 -11.60 28.33
C VAL A 208 -22.52 -11.80 28.66
N LEU A 209 -23.39 -10.87 28.24
CA LEU A 209 -24.80 -10.87 28.61
C LEU A 209 -25.55 -12.10 28.08
N ASP A 210 -25.24 -12.51 26.85
CA ASP A 210 -25.93 -13.59 26.14
C ASP A 210 -24.97 -14.59 25.46
N GLY A 211 -23.66 -14.39 25.62
CA GLY A 211 -22.62 -15.21 25.01
C GLY A 211 -22.45 -15.00 23.51
N SER A 212 -23.09 -13.97 22.93
CA SER A 212 -22.99 -13.67 21.51
C SER A 212 -21.64 -13.05 21.12
N THR A 213 -21.34 -13.11 19.83
CA THR A 213 -20.19 -12.46 19.23
C THR A 213 -20.64 -11.19 18.52
N VAL A 214 -20.17 -10.03 18.99
CA VAL A 214 -20.57 -8.72 18.49
C VAL A 214 -19.44 -8.08 17.71
N ASN A 215 -19.67 -7.84 16.42
CA ASN A 215 -18.78 -7.07 15.57
C ASN A 215 -19.02 -5.57 15.74
N GLY A 216 -17.97 -4.77 15.69
CA GLY A 216 -18.07 -3.32 15.75
C GLY A 216 -16.84 -2.68 16.38
N ARG A 217 -16.97 -1.41 16.75
CA ARG A 217 -15.90 -0.62 17.37
C ARG A 217 -16.31 -0.09 18.74
N ASN A 218 -17.20 -0.77 19.46
CA ASN A 218 -17.71 -0.27 20.74
C ASN A 218 -16.77 -0.69 21.89
N PRO A 219 -16.18 0.27 22.64
CA PRO A 219 -15.19 -0.05 23.68
C PRO A 219 -15.75 -0.86 24.85
N ALA A 220 -17.04 -0.70 25.21
CA ALA A 220 -17.65 -1.52 26.27
C ALA A 220 -17.80 -2.99 25.84
N VAL A 221 -18.06 -3.23 24.55
CA VAL A 221 -18.09 -4.59 23.98
C VAL A 221 -16.68 -5.18 23.92
N HIS A 222 -15.68 -4.40 23.52
CA HIS A 222 -14.29 -4.85 23.55
C HIS A 222 -13.83 -5.17 24.99
N LEU A 223 -14.29 -4.39 25.97
CA LEU A 223 -13.99 -4.61 27.38
C LEU A 223 -14.64 -5.90 27.89
N SER A 224 -15.88 -6.20 27.47
CA SER A 224 -16.53 -7.48 27.73
C SER A 224 -15.67 -8.66 27.27
N ASP A 225 -15.14 -8.60 26.04
CA ASP A 225 -14.27 -9.65 25.49
C ASP A 225 -12.99 -9.83 26.31
N ILE A 226 -12.26 -8.74 26.57
CA ILE A 226 -11.01 -8.80 27.33
C ILE A 226 -11.20 -9.34 28.75
N LEU A 227 -12.32 -9.02 29.40
CA LEU A 227 -12.56 -9.43 30.77
C LEU A 227 -13.14 -10.84 30.89
N THR A 228 -14.04 -11.25 29.98
CA THR A 228 -14.92 -12.42 30.18
C THR A 228 -14.93 -13.43 29.04
N ASN A 229 -14.13 -13.22 27.98
CA ASN A 229 -14.05 -14.20 26.91
C ASN A 229 -13.70 -15.59 27.49
N PRO A 230 -14.44 -16.66 27.18
CA PRO A 230 -14.23 -17.98 27.79
C PRO A 230 -12.83 -18.59 27.58
N VAL A 231 -12.09 -18.10 26.58
CA VAL A 231 -10.75 -18.59 26.23
C VAL A 231 -9.63 -17.74 26.84
N TYR A 232 -9.83 -16.43 26.96
CA TYR A 232 -8.76 -15.47 27.28
C TYR A 232 -9.06 -14.57 28.49
N GLY A 233 -10.33 -14.43 28.87
CA GLY A 233 -10.78 -13.59 29.96
C GLY A 233 -10.43 -14.18 31.32
N ALA A 234 -10.33 -13.31 32.32
CA ALA A 234 -10.02 -13.69 33.70
C ALA A 234 -11.26 -13.78 34.60
N LEU A 235 -12.41 -13.26 34.16
CA LEU A 235 -13.62 -13.16 34.96
C LEU A 235 -14.73 -14.04 34.40
N ALA A 236 -15.50 -14.66 35.29
CA ALA A 236 -16.71 -15.35 34.90
C ALA A 236 -17.85 -14.34 34.66
N PRO A 237 -18.89 -14.70 33.88
CA PRO A 237 -20.07 -13.86 33.71
C PRO A 237 -20.74 -13.41 35.03
N ALA A 238 -20.65 -14.24 36.07
CA ALA A 238 -21.20 -13.94 37.40
C ALA A 238 -20.44 -12.84 38.16
N ASP A 239 -19.18 -12.59 37.79
CA ASP A 239 -18.30 -11.63 38.46
C ASP A 239 -18.50 -10.20 37.95
N ILE A 240 -19.29 -10.00 36.89
CA ILE A 240 -19.53 -8.68 36.27
C ILE A 240 -20.99 -8.26 36.45
N ASP A 241 -21.20 -6.98 36.69
CA ASP A 241 -22.51 -6.36 36.55
C ASP A 241 -22.83 -6.14 35.07
N VAL A 242 -23.47 -7.15 34.47
CA VAL A 242 -23.86 -7.15 33.06
C VAL A 242 -24.88 -6.06 32.71
N SER A 243 -25.66 -5.57 33.69
CA SER A 243 -26.66 -4.52 33.48
C SER A 243 -25.98 -3.17 33.27
N LEU A 244 -25.03 -2.83 34.14
CA LEU A 244 -24.24 -1.60 34.00
C LEU A 244 -23.35 -1.63 32.75
N LEU A 245 -22.80 -2.81 32.41
CA LEU A 245 -22.06 -2.98 31.16
C LEU A 245 -22.93 -2.76 29.92
N ALA A 246 -24.19 -3.22 29.93
CA ALA A 246 -25.15 -2.98 28.85
C ALA A 246 -25.53 -1.49 28.71
N ILE A 247 -25.63 -0.77 29.83
CA ILE A 247 -25.81 0.68 29.84
C ILE A 247 -24.57 1.36 29.22
N ALA A 248 -23.36 0.97 29.62
CA ALA A 248 -22.13 1.51 29.06
C ALA A 248 -22.03 1.30 27.54
N ARG A 249 -22.45 0.13 27.02
CA ARG A 249 -22.54 -0.14 25.58
C ARG A 249 -23.47 0.84 24.87
N THR A 250 -24.62 1.13 25.46
CA THR A 250 -25.62 2.06 24.92
C THR A 250 -25.06 3.49 24.92
N ASP A 251 -24.46 3.91 26.03
CA ASP A 251 -23.84 5.23 26.21
C ASP A 251 -22.72 5.47 25.18
N CYS A 252 -21.87 4.46 24.92
CA CYS A 252 -20.83 4.55 23.89
C CYS A 252 -21.40 4.70 22.46
N SER A 253 -22.58 4.12 22.21
CA SER A 253 -23.21 4.10 20.89
C SER A 253 -24.03 5.36 20.58
N ALA A 254 -24.32 6.19 21.59
CA ALA A 254 -25.03 7.45 21.42
C ALA A 254 -24.32 8.35 20.39
N LEU A 255 -25.08 9.06 19.57
CA LEU A 255 -24.51 9.94 18.55
C LEU A 255 -24.10 11.29 19.16
N VAL A 256 -22.95 11.80 18.71
CA VAL A 256 -22.45 13.14 19.04
C VAL A 256 -22.17 13.91 17.74
N PRO A 257 -22.38 15.24 17.72
CA PRO A 257 -22.14 16.06 16.54
C PRO A 257 -20.66 16.15 16.21
N THR A 258 -20.36 16.27 14.92
CA THR A 258 -19.04 16.51 14.32
C THR A 258 -19.16 17.61 13.28
N ASP A 259 -18.07 18.26 12.89
CA ASP A 259 -18.08 19.36 11.90
C ASP A 259 -18.65 18.89 10.53
N GLY A 260 -18.53 17.60 10.23
CA GLY A 260 -19.09 16.95 9.03
C GLY A 260 -20.32 16.04 9.23
N GLY A 261 -21.00 16.07 10.39
CA GLY A 261 -22.17 15.21 10.64
C GLY A 261 -22.31 14.70 12.07
N THR A 262 -22.39 13.38 12.24
CA THR A 262 -22.45 12.74 13.57
C THR A 262 -21.60 11.49 13.63
N ARG A 263 -21.00 11.21 14.79
CA ARG A 263 -20.29 9.95 15.09
C ARG A 263 -20.84 9.30 16.36
N SER A 264 -20.55 8.01 16.57
CA SER A 264 -20.76 7.42 17.90
C SER A 264 -19.86 8.09 18.93
N ARG A 265 -20.35 8.28 20.16
CA ARG A 265 -19.67 8.96 21.25
C ARG A 265 -18.29 8.38 21.51
N TYR A 266 -18.21 7.06 21.63
CA TYR A 266 -16.96 6.36 21.87
C TYR A 266 -16.79 5.17 20.93
N GLN A 267 -15.67 5.17 20.22
CA GLN A 267 -15.21 4.04 19.41
C GLN A 267 -13.81 3.63 19.81
N SER A 268 -13.48 2.35 19.63
CA SER A 268 -12.12 1.87 19.81
C SER A 268 -11.69 0.85 18.77
N GLY A 269 -10.38 0.82 18.54
CA GLY A 269 -9.69 -0.29 17.90
C GLY A 269 -8.42 -0.56 18.69
N ILE A 270 -8.25 -1.77 19.19
CA ILE A 270 -7.15 -2.12 20.09
C ILE A 270 -6.49 -3.42 19.66
N SER A 271 -5.18 -3.44 19.80
CA SER A 271 -4.35 -4.62 19.67
C SER A 271 -3.65 -4.86 21.00
N TYR A 272 -3.61 -6.10 21.45
CA TYR A 272 -2.91 -6.48 22.67
C TYR A 272 -2.33 -7.88 22.54
N ALA A 273 -1.18 -8.10 23.17
CA ALA A 273 -0.64 -9.45 23.27
C ALA A 273 -1.41 -10.22 24.35
N LEU A 274 -1.64 -11.51 24.15
CA LEU A 274 -2.28 -12.34 25.18
C LEU A 274 -1.44 -12.48 26.46
N SER A 275 -0.16 -12.12 26.41
CA SER A 275 0.74 -12.02 27.56
C SER A 275 0.64 -10.67 28.31
N ASP A 276 -0.05 -9.68 27.74
CA ASP A 276 -0.21 -8.38 28.39
C ASP A 276 -1.12 -8.53 29.63
N PRO A 277 -0.84 -7.80 30.72
CA PRO A 277 -1.75 -7.76 31.85
C PRO A 277 -3.14 -7.29 31.42
N ILE A 278 -4.17 -8.12 31.67
CA ILE A 278 -5.57 -7.82 31.32
C ILE A 278 -6.01 -6.46 31.89
N LYS A 279 -5.54 -6.11 33.09
CA LYS A 279 -5.77 -4.80 33.71
C LYS A 279 -5.37 -3.64 32.79
N ASP A 280 -4.15 -3.68 32.25
CA ASP A 280 -3.60 -2.57 31.49
C ASP A 280 -4.33 -2.43 30.15
N THR A 281 -4.71 -3.56 29.56
CA THR A 281 -5.54 -3.59 28.34
C THR A 281 -6.96 -3.09 28.60
N ALA A 282 -7.58 -3.51 29.70
CA ALA A 282 -8.88 -3.01 30.14
C ALA A 282 -8.85 -1.50 30.42
N GLN A 283 -7.77 -1.00 31.03
CA GLN A 283 -7.58 0.42 31.31
C GLN A 283 -7.57 1.24 30.02
N LYS A 284 -6.85 0.80 28.97
CA LYS A 284 -6.84 1.47 27.65
C LYS A 284 -8.25 1.64 27.07
N LEU A 285 -9.14 0.67 27.29
CA LEU A 285 -10.53 0.73 26.83
C LEU A 285 -11.41 1.62 27.71
N LEU A 286 -11.24 1.58 29.03
CA LEU A 286 -11.88 2.52 29.96
C LEU A 286 -11.52 3.96 29.58
N ASP A 287 -10.24 4.21 29.30
CA ASP A 287 -9.74 5.51 28.86
C ASP A 287 -10.32 5.94 27.53
N ALA A 288 -10.47 5.03 26.56
CA ALA A 288 -11.06 5.34 25.26
C ALA A 288 -12.53 5.79 25.36
N MET A 289 -13.24 5.42 26.44
CA MET A 289 -14.62 5.80 26.67
C MET A 289 -14.84 6.78 27.84
N GLY A 290 -13.77 7.37 28.40
CA GLY A 290 -13.87 8.22 29.60
C GLY A 290 -14.53 7.53 30.80
N GLY A 291 -14.49 6.20 30.81
CA GLY A 291 -15.26 5.33 31.69
C GLY A 291 -14.47 4.86 32.91
N ARG A 292 -15.16 4.42 33.95
CA ARG A 292 -14.54 3.89 35.17
C ARG A 292 -15.04 2.48 35.47
N ALA A 293 -14.27 1.75 36.27
CA ALA A 293 -14.68 0.47 36.84
C ALA A 293 -14.59 0.50 38.37
N TRP A 294 -15.50 -0.19 39.05
CA TRP A 294 -15.52 -0.33 40.51
C TRP A 294 -16.14 -1.66 40.93
N ILE A 295 -15.96 -2.03 42.20
CA ILE A 295 -16.62 -3.21 42.78
C ILE A 295 -17.90 -2.78 43.48
N THR A 296 -19.01 -3.41 43.10
CA THR A 296 -20.33 -3.24 43.71
C THR A 296 -20.37 -3.85 45.11
N PRO A 297 -21.33 -3.46 45.97
CA PRO A 297 -21.55 -4.12 47.28
C PRO A 297 -21.73 -5.64 47.17
N GLU A 298 -22.25 -6.13 46.06
CA GLU A 298 -22.44 -7.55 45.74
C GLU A 298 -21.14 -8.27 45.33
N GLY A 299 -20.01 -7.55 45.29
CA GLY A 299 -18.71 -8.10 44.91
C GLY A 299 -18.48 -8.21 43.40
N LYS A 300 -19.40 -7.66 42.57
CA LYS A 300 -19.29 -7.68 41.11
C LYS A 300 -18.54 -6.47 40.58
N LEU A 301 -17.79 -6.66 39.50
CA LEU A 301 -17.18 -5.57 38.74
C LEU A 301 -18.24 -4.84 37.92
N ALA A 302 -18.46 -3.58 38.26
CA ALA A 302 -19.29 -2.65 37.51
C ALA A 302 -18.45 -1.71 36.66
N VAL A 303 -19.00 -1.31 35.52
CA VAL A 303 -18.37 -0.40 34.56
C VAL A 303 -19.41 0.60 34.06
N GLU A 304 -18.97 1.83 33.82
CA GLU A 304 -19.76 2.86 33.16
C GLU A 304 -18.92 3.65 32.16
N ALA A 305 -19.55 4.19 31.12
CA ALA A 305 -18.91 5.10 30.17
C ALA A 305 -18.91 6.55 30.72
N GLY A 306 -18.10 7.41 30.12
CA GLY A 306 -18.01 8.84 30.45
C GLY A 306 -19.26 9.62 30.04
N VAL A 307 -20.35 9.45 30.78
CA VAL A 307 -21.60 10.21 30.60
C VAL A 307 -22.01 10.83 31.93
N TRP A 308 -22.39 12.10 31.90
CA TRP A 308 -22.87 12.79 33.09
C TRP A 308 -24.20 12.18 33.57
N ARG A 309 -24.25 11.84 34.86
CA ARG A 309 -25.47 11.43 35.56
C ARG A 309 -25.57 12.26 36.84
N ALA A 310 -26.72 12.89 37.02
CA ALA A 310 -26.95 13.76 38.18
C ALA A 310 -26.89 12.93 39.48
N PRO A 311 -26.36 13.51 40.58
CA PRO A 311 -26.29 12.82 41.85
C PRO A 311 -27.69 12.52 42.40
N SER A 312 -27.88 11.30 42.90
CA SER A 312 -29.11 10.87 43.58
C SER A 312 -29.07 11.14 45.09
N ILE A 313 -27.86 11.28 45.64
CA ILE A 313 -27.60 11.44 47.07
C ILE A 313 -27.10 12.84 47.36
N THR A 314 -27.64 13.46 48.40
CA THR A 314 -27.22 14.78 48.89
C THR A 314 -26.63 14.68 50.29
N ILE A 315 -25.40 15.14 50.45
CA ILE A 315 -24.78 15.39 51.75
C ILE A 315 -25.28 16.72 52.27
N GLU A 316 -25.81 16.72 53.48
CA GLU A 316 -26.23 17.89 54.21
C GLU A 316 -25.37 18.06 55.47
N GLU A 317 -25.40 19.25 56.07
CA GLU A 317 -24.61 19.59 57.26
C GLU A 317 -24.78 18.59 58.42
N ARG A 318 -25.99 18.05 58.62
CA ARG A 318 -26.27 17.04 59.66
C ARG A 318 -25.51 15.71 59.47
N HIS A 319 -25.09 15.39 58.24
CA HIS A 319 -24.38 14.14 57.95
C HIS A 319 -22.88 14.23 58.28
N ILE A 320 -22.36 15.44 58.40
CA ILE A 320 -20.93 15.74 58.56
C ILE A 320 -20.53 15.66 60.04
N VAL A 321 -19.38 15.04 60.28
CA VAL A 321 -18.67 15.03 61.57
C VAL A 321 -17.52 16.03 61.53
N GLU A 322 -16.71 15.94 60.49
CA GLU A 322 -15.53 16.77 60.26
C GLU A 322 -15.42 17.04 58.76
N MET A 323 -14.88 18.21 58.40
CA MET A 323 -14.69 18.57 57.00
C MET A 323 -13.46 19.45 56.87
N GLU A 324 -12.56 19.05 55.98
CA GLU A 324 -11.50 19.87 55.43
C GLU A 324 -11.94 20.38 54.06
N TYR A 325 -11.80 21.68 53.83
CA TYR A 325 -12.25 22.34 52.61
C TYR A 325 -11.15 23.24 52.08
N GLY A 326 -10.83 23.12 50.80
CA GLY A 326 -9.74 23.86 50.17
C GLY A 326 -9.96 24.13 48.68
N ALA A 327 -9.01 24.86 48.09
CA ALA A 327 -8.94 25.06 46.65
C ALA A 327 -8.61 23.72 45.96
N GLY A 328 -9.14 23.50 44.76
CA GLY A 328 -9.07 22.18 44.11
C GLY A 328 -7.65 21.67 43.83
N THR A 329 -6.89 22.36 42.99
CA THR A 329 -5.50 21.95 42.65
C THR A 329 -4.51 23.05 43.03
N GLU A 330 -3.32 22.70 43.51
CA GLU A 330 -2.26 23.68 43.78
C GLU A 330 -1.62 24.22 42.49
N ARG A 331 -1.23 25.50 42.48
CA ARG A 331 -0.72 26.20 41.29
C ARG A 331 0.42 25.48 40.56
N ILE A 332 1.31 24.79 41.28
CA ILE A 332 2.49 24.12 40.70
C ILE A 332 2.15 22.80 39.98
N ASN A 333 1.02 22.16 40.33
CA ASN A 333 0.65 20.83 39.83
C ASN A 333 -0.49 20.86 38.79
N ARG A 334 -0.94 22.05 38.38
CA ARG A 334 -2.05 22.22 37.43
C ARG A 334 -1.61 21.95 36.00
N VAL A 335 -2.47 21.27 35.26
CA VAL A 335 -2.29 20.97 33.84
C VAL A 335 -3.37 21.72 33.10
N THR A 336 -3.00 22.78 32.37
CA THR A 336 -3.98 23.60 31.63
C THR A 336 -4.23 23.10 30.22
N THR A 337 -3.28 22.35 29.66
CA THR A 337 -3.32 21.89 28.27
C THR A 337 -2.97 20.39 28.18
N LEU A 338 -3.82 19.61 27.52
CA LEU A 338 -3.56 18.21 27.19
C LEU A 338 -3.38 18.05 25.68
N VAL A 339 -2.34 17.30 25.29
CA VAL A 339 -2.06 16.95 23.88
C VAL A 339 -2.29 15.44 23.71
N PRO A 340 -3.43 15.01 23.12
CA PRO A 340 -3.70 13.60 22.96
C PRO A 340 -2.96 12.98 21.76
N THR A 341 -2.31 11.85 21.99
CA THR A 341 -1.82 10.96 20.93
C THR A 341 -2.88 9.90 20.63
N TYR A 342 -3.24 9.71 19.37
CA TYR A 342 -4.25 8.74 18.94
C TYR A 342 -3.85 8.06 17.61
N VAL A 343 -4.64 7.09 17.16
CA VAL A 343 -4.40 6.40 15.87
C VAL A 343 -5.25 7.06 14.78
N ALA A 344 -4.62 7.72 13.82
CA ALA A 344 -5.32 8.51 12.81
C ALA A 344 -5.51 7.73 11.49
N PRO A 345 -6.75 7.52 11.02
CA PRO A 345 -7.02 6.93 9.71
C PRO A 345 -6.42 7.71 8.53
N GLN A 346 -6.36 9.04 8.62
CA GLN A 346 -5.88 9.95 7.56
C GLN A 346 -4.40 9.76 7.22
N VAL A 347 -3.60 9.37 8.21
CA VAL A 347 -2.16 9.05 8.05
C VAL A 347 -1.93 7.55 8.02
N ARG A 348 -2.88 6.81 7.41
CA ARG A 348 -2.83 5.35 7.20
C ARG A 348 -2.74 4.57 8.51
N TRP A 349 -3.57 4.94 9.49
CA TRP A 349 -3.73 4.29 10.80
C TRP A 349 -2.46 4.32 11.66
N ARG A 350 -1.68 5.39 11.55
CA ARG A 350 -0.46 5.63 12.35
C ARG A 350 -0.76 6.51 13.56
N GLU A 351 0.14 6.45 14.54
CA GLU A 351 0.09 7.30 15.72
C GLU A 351 0.38 8.76 15.34
N THR A 352 -0.44 9.67 15.83
CA THR A 352 -0.25 11.11 15.65
C THR A 352 -0.88 11.87 16.82
N THR A 353 -0.48 13.12 16.98
CA THR A 353 -1.07 14.03 17.96
C THR A 353 -2.27 14.73 17.36
N ALA A 354 -3.37 14.82 18.11
CA ALA A 354 -4.45 15.75 17.76
C ALA A 354 -4.13 17.16 18.27
N ASP A 355 -4.99 18.12 17.93
CA ASP A 355 -4.91 19.47 18.44
C ASP A 355 -4.90 19.50 19.98
N PRO A 356 -4.11 20.39 20.60
CA PRO A 356 -4.13 20.58 22.04
C PRO A 356 -5.52 20.98 22.53
N VAL A 357 -5.96 20.38 23.63
CA VAL A 357 -7.18 20.77 24.33
C VAL A 357 -6.79 21.65 25.50
N ASP A 358 -7.28 22.88 25.49
CA ASP A 358 -7.03 23.88 26.51
C ASP A 358 -8.23 24.02 27.46
N ASP A 359 -7.91 24.17 28.74
CA ASP A 359 -8.86 24.61 29.76
C ASP A 359 -8.83 26.15 29.83
N ALA A 360 -9.65 26.79 29.01
CA ALA A 360 -9.68 28.26 28.86
C ALA A 360 -9.96 28.98 30.19
N ASP A 361 -10.81 28.41 31.05
CA ASP A 361 -11.11 28.98 32.36
C ASP A 361 -9.90 28.87 33.29
N ALA A 362 -9.19 27.74 33.28
CA ALA A 362 -7.96 27.59 34.05
C ALA A 362 -6.85 28.54 33.56
N ILE A 363 -6.71 28.70 32.25
CA ILE A 363 -5.73 29.62 31.64
C ILE A 363 -6.07 31.08 32.01
N ALA A 364 -7.33 31.49 31.88
CA ALA A 364 -7.76 32.84 32.22
C ALA A 364 -7.53 33.19 33.70
N ARG A 365 -7.70 32.22 34.59
CA ARG A 365 -7.53 32.42 36.04
C ARG A 365 -6.07 32.39 36.49
N TRP A 366 -5.21 31.58 35.87
CA TRP A 366 -3.89 31.26 36.43
C TRP A 366 -2.71 31.36 35.47
N GLY A 367 -2.97 31.62 34.19
CA GLY A 367 -1.97 31.65 33.13
C GLY A 367 -1.73 30.28 32.49
N GLU A 368 -0.95 30.26 31.41
CA GLU A 368 -0.60 29.03 30.69
C GLU A 368 0.36 28.16 31.50
N GLY A 369 0.01 26.88 31.65
CA GLY A 369 0.87 25.83 32.22
C GLY A 369 1.58 25.02 31.14
N GLN A 370 2.48 24.12 31.56
CA GLN A 370 3.19 23.25 30.62
C GLN A 370 2.23 22.24 29.97
N PRO A 371 2.15 22.18 28.63
CA PRO A 371 1.35 21.17 27.94
C PRO A 371 1.81 19.76 28.28
N LYS A 372 0.85 18.85 28.43
CA LYS A 372 1.11 17.48 28.83
C LYS A 372 0.52 16.49 27.84
N SER A 373 1.33 15.54 27.40
CA SER A 373 0.88 14.52 26.46
C SER A 373 0.12 13.39 27.16
N VAL A 374 -0.89 12.85 26.46
CA VAL A 374 -1.66 11.69 26.92
C VAL A 374 -1.85 10.69 25.79
N ASP A 375 -1.46 9.44 26.03
CA ASP A 375 -1.58 8.37 25.03
C ASP A 375 -3.00 7.76 25.07
N LEU A 376 -3.77 7.95 24.00
CA LEU A 376 -5.12 7.41 23.76
C LEU A 376 -5.10 6.45 22.55
N LEU A 377 -4.19 5.48 22.55
CA LEU A 377 -3.90 4.60 21.39
C LEU A 377 -5.04 3.66 20.99
N ALA A 378 -6.08 3.52 21.81
CA ALA A 378 -7.30 2.80 21.44
C ALA A 378 -8.33 3.68 20.70
N VAL A 379 -8.15 5.01 20.73
CA VAL A 379 -9.01 6.00 20.07
C VAL A 379 -8.56 6.22 18.63
N GLN A 380 -9.52 6.34 17.73
CA GLN A 380 -9.28 6.41 16.27
C GLN A 380 -9.82 7.67 15.60
N HIS A 381 -10.24 8.64 16.42
CA HIS A 381 -10.85 9.89 15.97
C HIS A 381 -10.34 11.05 16.82
N HIS A 382 -9.88 12.14 16.18
CA HIS A 382 -9.36 13.34 16.84
C HIS A 382 -10.39 13.95 17.80
N GLY A 383 -11.62 14.23 17.32
CA GLY A 383 -12.70 14.74 18.16
C GLY A 383 -13.06 13.85 19.37
N GLN A 384 -12.95 12.52 19.26
CA GLN A 384 -13.14 11.64 20.43
C GLN A 384 -12.00 11.82 21.44
N ALA A 385 -10.76 11.93 20.96
CA ALA A 385 -9.61 12.14 21.83
C ALA A 385 -9.72 13.49 22.56
N ALA A 386 -10.14 14.54 21.85
CA ALA A 386 -10.40 15.84 22.45
C ALA A 386 -11.54 15.81 23.49
N HIS A 387 -12.64 15.12 23.20
CA HIS A 387 -13.76 14.95 24.13
C HIS A 387 -13.35 14.27 25.44
N VAL A 388 -12.52 13.23 25.37
CA VAL A 388 -11.98 12.56 26.56
C VAL A 388 -11.00 13.47 27.31
N CYS A 389 -10.15 14.23 26.60
CA CYS A 389 -9.24 15.20 27.22
C CYS A 389 -9.99 16.31 27.98
N LYS A 390 -11.10 16.83 27.45
CA LYS A 390 -11.98 17.78 28.16
C LYS A 390 -12.46 17.23 29.50
N GLN A 391 -12.92 15.98 29.52
CA GLN A 391 -13.33 15.29 30.76
C GLN A 391 -12.17 15.07 31.74
N MET A 392 -10.96 14.81 31.22
CA MET A 392 -9.76 14.65 32.03
C MET A 392 -9.31 15.97 32.66
N LEU A 393 -9.30 17.06 31.89
CA LEU A 393 -8.93 18.40 32.37
C LEU A 393 -9.86 18.87 33.48
N ALA A 394 -11.17 18.71 33.33
CA ALA A 394 -12.15 19.07 34.36
C ALA A 394 -11.90 18.34 35.70
N ARG A 395 -11.39 17.10 35.65
CA ARG A 395 -10.98 16.34 36.85
C ARG A 395 -9.62 16.73 37.41
N MET A 396 -8.71 17.25 36.57
CA MET A 396 -7.38 17.71 36.99
C MET A 396 -7.41 19.12 37.58
N ASN A 397 -8.37 19.94 37.14
CA ASN A 397 -8.54 21.34 37.57
C ASN A 397 -9.90 21.58 38.24
N PRO A 398 -10.30 20.82 39.28
CA PRO A 398 -11.52 21.15 40.01
C PRO A 398 -11.39 22.52 40.68
N ASP A 399 -12.52 23.23 40.81
CA ASP A 399 -12.55 24.52 41.50
C ASP A 399 -12.32 24.36 43.00
N ARG A 400 -12.95 23.33 43.61
CA ARG A 400 -12.88 23.04 45.03
C ARG A 400 -12.58 21.57 45.29
N ARG A 401 -11.88 21.31 46.39
CA ARG A 401 -11.67 19.97 46.94
C ARG A 401 -12.04 19.97 48.42
N MET A 402 -12.63 18.87 48.87
CA MET A 402 -12.96 18.69 50.28
C MET A 402 -12.75 17.24 50.71
N SER A 403 -12.32 17.04 51.95
CA SER A 403 -12.33 15.75 52.61
C SER A 403 -13.36 15.81 53.73
N ILE A 404 -14.41 15.01 53.63
CA ILE A 404 -15.53 15.00 54.58
C ILE A 404 -15.54 13.69 55.34
N LYS A 405 -15.50 13.77 56.67
CA LYS A 405 -15.83 12.65 57.55
C LYS A 405 -17.32 12.63 57.81
N LEU A 406 -17.99 11.60 57.29
CA LEU A 406 -19.42 11.37 57.40
C LEU A 406 -19.71 10.31 58.47
N ARG A 407 -20.88 10.45 59.11
CA ARG A 407 -21.48 9.38 59.91
C ARG A 407 -21.86 8.18 59.02
N ALA A 408 -22.60 7.21 59.56
CA ALA A 408 -23.11 6.04 58.81
C ALA A 408 -23.83 6.37 57.48
N PHE A 409 -24.31 7.60 57.26
CA PHE A 409 -24.81 8.07 55.97
C PHE A 409 -23.82 7.84 54.82
N GLY A 410 -22.51 7.97 55.08
CA GLY A 410 -21.48 7.78 54.07
C GLY A 410 -21.45 6.38 53.45
N LEU A 411 -22.04 5.37 54.11
CA LEU A 411 -22.19 4.02 53.53
C LEU A 411 -23.06 4.02 52.27
N ARG A 412 -23.97 4.99 52.12
CA ARG A 412 -24.80 5.12 50.92
C ARG A 412 -24.01 5.60 49.70
N LEU A 413 -22.81 6.15 49.89
CA LEU A 413 -21.95 6.65 48.81
C LEU A 413 -21.10 5.54 48.18
N ILE A 414 -21.15 4.33 48.72
CA ILE A 414 -20.44 3.17 48.18
C ILE A 414 -21.02 2.83 46.80
N GLY A 415 -20.17 2.87 45.76
CA GLY A 415 -20.54 2.59 44.38
C GLY A 415 -21.00 3.82 43.58
N GLU A 416 -21.30 4.93 44.25
CA GLU A 416 -21.69 6.17 43.59
C GLU A 416 -20.48 6.87 42.95
N ARG A 417 -20.70 7.58 41.83
CA ARG A 417 -19.66 8.44 41.19
C ARG A 417 -19.73 9.87 41.66
N VAL A 418 -20.95 10.36 41.85
CA VAL A 418 -21.25 11.77 42.08
C VAL A 418 -22.15 11.88 43.30
N VAL A 419 -21.92 12.91 44.10
CA VAL A 419 -22.77 13.28 45.24
C VAL A 419 -23.05 14.77 45.20
N ALA A 420 -24.26 15.19 45.58
CA ALA A 420 -24.55 16.60 45.77
C ALA A 420 -24.14 17.02 47.19
N VAL A 421 -23.51 18.19 47.32
CA VAL A 421 -23.19 18.79 48.62
C VAL A 421 -24.06 20.03 48.81
N ASN A 422 -24.87 20.01 49.87
CA ASN A 422 -25.74 21.12 50.24
C ASN A 422 -25.29 21.72 51.58
N LEU A 423 -24.43 22.74 51.48
CA LEU A 423 -23.94 23.56 52.57
C LEU A 423 -24.09 25.05 52.20
N PRO A 424 -25.31 25.62 52.31
CA PRO A 424 -25.57 27.01 51.91
C PRO A 424 -24.65 28.04 52.58
N ARG A 425 -24.21 27.76 53.82
CA ARG A 425 -23.25 28.60 54.56
C ARG A 425 -21.89 28.77 53.88
N LEU A 426 -21.51 27.85 52.99
CA LEU A 426 -20.28 27.88 52.19
C LEU A 426 -20.55 28.21 50.71
N GLY A 427 -21.77 28.66 50.39
CA GLY A 427 -22.19 28.91 49.02
C GLY A 427 -22.37 27.64 48.19
N LEU A 428 -22.50 26.47 48.82
CA LEU A 428 -22.74 25.19 48.15
C LEU A 428 -24.23 24.86 48.23
N ALA A 429 -25.00 25.16 47.19
CA ALA A 429 -26.43 24.84 47.11
C ALA A 429 -26.66 23.65 46.16
N SER A 430 -26.63 22.43 46.71
CA SER A 430 -26.73 21.17 45.94
C SER A 430 -25.72 21.07 44.79
N VAL A 431 -24.49 21.55 45.03
CA VAL A 431 -23.40 21.52 44.04
C VAL A 431 -22.90 20.08 43.88
N PRO A 432 -22.71 19.58 42.65
CA PRO A 432 -22.26 18.21 42.43
C PRO A 432 -20.74 18.08 42.65
N PHE A 433 -20.33 16.96 43.25
CA PHE A 433 -18.94 16.59 43.48
C PHE A 433 -18.70 15.16 42.99
N TRP A 434 -17.56 14.91 42.33
CA TRP A 434 -17.08 13.54 42.10
C TRP A 434 -16.48 12.98 43.39
N ILE A 435 -16.76 11.69 43.64
CA ILE A 435 -16.13 10.94 44.71
C ILE A 435 -14.77 10.44 44.20
N ASP A 436 -13.69 10.99 44.75
CA ASP A 436 -12.30 10.69 44.41
C ASP A 436 -11.74 9.54 45.28
N GLY A 437 -12.16 9.50 46.54
CA GLY A 437 -11.75 8.50 47.52
C GLY A 437 -12.85 8.24 48.54
N LEU A 438 -12.92 7.00 49.02
CA LEU A 438 -13.80 6.61 50.11
C LEU A 438 -13.03 5.65 51.02
N ALA A 439 -13.07 5.90 52.32
CA ALA A 439 -12.41 5.07 53.33
C ALA A 439 -13.32 4.86 54.54
N PHE A 440 -13.30 3.65 55.11
CA PHE A 440 -14.05 3.30 56.32
C PHE A 440 -13.09 3.01 57.48
N ASP A 441 -13.22 3.75 58.58
CA ASP A 441 -12.36 3.61 59.77
C ASP A 441 -12.94 2.66 60.84
N GLY A 442 -14.08 2.01 60.54
CA GLY A 442 -14.81 1.16 61.48
C GLY A 442 -16.00 1.85 62.16
N SER A 443 -16.10 3.18 62.09
CA SER A 443 -17.19 3.96 62.68
C SER A 443 -17.74 5.02 61.72
N ASN A 444 -16.86 5.75 61.04
CA ASN A 444 -17.19 6.81 60.11
C ASN A 444 -16.60 6.54 58.74
N ILE A 445 -17.16 7.21 57.73
CA ILE A 445 -16.70 7.14 56.35
C ILE A 445 -16.03 8.47 56.01
N THR A 446 -14.76 8.44 55.65
CA THR A 446 -14.07 9.60 55.07
C THR A 446 -14.23 9.55 53.56
N VAL A 447 -14.66 10.67 52.97
CA VAL A 447 -14.86 10.81 51.53
C VAL A 447 -14.09 12.00 51.03
N ASP A 448 -13.26 11.76 50.02
CA ASP A 448 -12.57 12.81 49.28
C ASP A 448 -13.42 13.18 48.07
N LEU A 449 -13.73 14.47 47.95
CA LEU A 449 -14.63 15.02 46.95
C LEU A 449 -13.90 16.11 46.17
N ILE A 450 -14.09 16.11 44.86
CA ILE A 450 -13.64 17.15 43.94
C ILE A 450 -14.86 17.73 43.22
N GLU A 451 -14.94 19.05 43.09
CA GLU A 451 -16.08 19.71 42.44
C GLU A 451 -16.22 19.20 41.01
N ALA A 452 -17.43 18.75 40.68
CA ALA A 452 -17.70 18.17 39.37
C ALA A 452 -18.20 19.26 38.43
N GLU A 453 -17.67 19.28 37.21
CA GLU A 453 -18.12 20.16 36.14
C GLU A 453 -19.00 19.35 35.16
N PRO A 454 -20.35 19.44 35.23
CA PRO A 454 -21.23 18.66 34.37
C PRO A 454 -21.01 18.95 32.89
N ALA A 455 -20.73 20.21 32.55
CA ALA A 455 -20.55 20.64 31.16
C ALA A 455 -19.28 20.04 30.50
N SER A 456 -18.37 19.45 31.29
CA SER A 456 -17.22 18.71 30.77
C SER A 456 -17.61 17.50 29.92
N PHE A 457 -18.82 16.97 30.08
CA PHE A 457 -19.36 15.86 29.30
C PHE A 457 -20.10 16.29 28.02
N ASP A 458 -20.44 17.57 27.91
CA ASP A 458 -21.09 18.14 26.74
C ASP A 458 -20.09 18.27 25.59
N TRP A 459 -20.59 18.10 24.36
CA TRP A 459 -19.78 18.11 23.16
C TRP A 459 -20.48 18.85 22.03
N THR A 460 -19.74 19.76 21.40
CA THR A 460 -20.17 20.54 20.25
C THR A 460 -19.24 20.32 19.05
N ALA A 461 -19.76 20.52 17.84
CA ALA A 461 -18.97 20.31 16.61
C ALA A 461 -17.73 21.21 16.53
N SER A 462 -17.80 22.43 17.07
CA SER A 462 -16.69 23.39 17.09
C SER A 462 -15.52 22.99 17.98
N GLU A 463 -15.72 22.05 18.91
CA GLU A 463 -14.67 21.56 19.83
C GLU A 463 -13.85 20.41 19.23
N GLU A 464 -14.19 19.95 18.03
CA GLU A 464 -13.57 18.77 17.41
C GLU A 464 -12.10 18.95 17.04
N GLY A 465 -11.70 20.19 16.70
CA GLY A 465 -10.38 20.47 16.15
C GLY A 465 -10.23 19.96 14.72
N GLU A 466 -9.03 20.09 14.16
CA GLU A 466 -8.73 19.68 12.80
C GLU A 466 -8.10 18.28 12.77
N PRO A 467 -8.50 17.41 11.82
CA PRO A 467 -7.77 16.18 11.56
C PRO A 467 -6.38 16.48 10.96
N PRO A 468 -5.40 15.58 11.14
CA PRO A 468 -4.12 15.69 10.46
C PRO A 468 -4.32 15.65 8.95
N ALA A 469 -3.46 16.38 8.22
CA ALA A 469 -3.48 16.39 6.77
C ALA A 469 -3.40 14.96 6.21
N ILE A 470 -4.25 14.66 5.24
CA ILE A 470 -4.22 13.39 4.53
C ILE A 470 -2.89 13.30 3.79
N LEU A 471 -2.21 12.15 3.91
CA LEU A 471 -0.98 11.91 3.17
C LEU A 471 -1.27 11.95 1.67
N THR A 472 -0.55 12.80 0.96
CA THR A 472 -0.58 12.83 -0.50
C THR A 472 0.50 11.91 -1.03
N ASP A 473 0.13 11.08 -2.01
CA ASP A 473 1.09 10.19 -2.64
C ASP A 473 2.06 11.03 -3.48
N ILE A 474 3.35 10.77 -3.33
CA ILE A 474 4.37 11.40 -4.17
C ILE A 474 4.27 10.74 -5.54
N ASP A 475 3.82 11.50 -6.55
CA ASP A 475 3.89 11.07 -7.93
C ASP A 475 5.37 10.84 -8.30
N ARG A 476 5.74 9.57 -8.48
CA ARG A 476 7.10 9.19 -8.89
C ARG A 476 7.32 9.35 -10.39
N GLY A 477 6.31 9.83 -11.13
CA GLY A 477 6.32 9.96 -12.58
C GLY A 477 6.22 8.61 -13.29
N VAL A 478 5.71 8.63 -14.51
CA VAL A 478 5.84 7.48 -15.42
C VAL A 478 7.20 7.59 -16.11
N ALA A 479 7.96 6.50 -16.11
CA ALA A 479 9.18 6.38 -16.88
C ALA A 479 8.93 6.68 -18.36
N THR A 480 9.40 7.81 -18.87
CA THR A 480 9.30 8.14 -20.30
C THR A 480 10.23 7.21 -21.07
N ARG A 481 9.66 6.43 -21.98
CA ARG A 481 10.37 5.50 -22.87
C ARG A 481 10.12 5.93 -24.31
N ASP A 482 11.02 6.77 -24.83
CA ASP A 482 10.90 7.31 -26.18
C ASP A 482 12.09 6.89 -27.03
N VAL A 483 11.81 6.59 -28.29
CA VAL A 483 12.83 6.25 -29.29
C VAL A 483 12.56 7.06 -30.55
N ALA A 484 13.61 7.59 -31.16
CA ALA A 484 13.54 8.25 -32.46
C ALA A 484 14.68 7.74 -33.34
N ILE A 485 14.34 7.32 -34.56
CA ILE A 485 15.33 6.96 -35.57
C ILE A 485 15.81 8.25 -36.23
N SER A 486 17.10 8.55 -36.12
CA SER A 486 17.73 9.74 -36.71
C SER A 486 18.44 9.43 -38.02
N GLY A 487 18.76 8.17 -38.30
CA GLY A 487 19.43 7.76 -39.53
C GLY A 487 19.19 6.30 -39.89
N VAL A 488 19.04 6.06 -41.19
CA VAL A 488 19.08 4.72 -41.80
C VAL A 488 20.10 4.80 -42.93
N THR A 489 21.21 4.09 -42.77
CA THR A 489 22.37 4.21 -43.66
C THR A 489 22.72 2.84 -44.22
N LEU A 490 22.83 2.76 -45.55
CA LEU A 490 23.34 1.58 -46.24
C LEU A 490 24.87 1.61 -46.23
N ILE A 491 25.50 0.53 -45.78
CA ILE A 491 26.97 0.42 -45.71
C ILE A 491 27.45 -0.62 -46.73
N THR A 492 28.29 -0.17 -47.67
CA THR A 492 28.82 -0.97 -48.79
C THR A 492 30.34 -1.17 -48.74
N ASP A 493 31.05 -0.45 -47.87
CA ASP A 493 32.51 -0.27 -47.99
C ASP A 493 33.34 -1.26 -47.15
N ASP A 494 32.70 -2.08 -46.30
CA ASP A 494 33.37 -2.85 -45.24
C ASP A 494 32.89 -4.32 -45.19
N GLY A 495 32.84 -4.97 -46.35
CA GLY A 495 32.44 -6.38 -46.51
C GLY A 495 30.99 -6.55 -47.01
N PRO A 496 30.29 -7.63 -46.63
CA PRO A 496 28.93 -7.88 -47.11
C PRO A 496 27.96 -6.78 -46.67
N VAL A 497 27.13 -6.29 -47.61
CA VAL A 497 26.27 -5.12 -47.44
C VAL A 497 25.28 -5.29 -46.29
N TYR A 498 25.17 -4.26 -45.45
CA TYR A 498 24.22 -4.21 -44.35
C TYR A 498 23.65 -2.80 -44.18
N ILE A 499 22.51 -2.71 -43.50
CA ILE A 499 21.92 -1.43 -43.10
C ILE A 499 22.23 -1.18 -41.63
N ARG A 500 22.64 0.05 -41.33
CA ARG A 500 22.77 0.58 -39.97
C ARG A 500 21.62 1.53 -39.68
N ILE A 501 21.02 1.37 -38.50
CA ILE A 501 20.00 2.29 -37.96
C ILE A 501 20.57 2.95 -36.73
N GLU A 502 20.50 4.28 -36.72
CA GLU A 502 20.95 5.12 -35.62
C GLU A 502 19.82 6.02 -35.16
N GLY A 503 19.88 6.39 -33.89
CA GLY A 503 18.82 7.17 -33.28
C GLY A 503 19.15 7.65 -31.89
N THR A 504 18.21 8.39 -31.32
CA THR A 504 18.24 8.84 -29.93
C THR A 504 17.22 8.05 -29.12
N LEU A 505 17.56 7.80 -27.86
CA LEU A 505 16.68 7.14 -26.91
C LEU A 505 16.56 7.93 -25.61
N ALA A 506 15.38 7.90 -25.02
CA ALA A 506 15.13 8.23 -23.62
C ALA A 506 14.74 6.93 -22.92
N ALA A 507 15.62 6.44 -22.05
CA ALA A 507 15.49 5.14 -21.39
C ALA A 507 15.85 5.24 -19.91
N GLN A 508 15.29 4.33 -19.11
CA GLN A 508 15.71 4.13 -17.74
C GLN A 508 16.75 3.02 -17.62
N ARG A 509 17.42 2.97 -16.47
CA ARG A 509 18.40 1.94 -16.16
C ARG A 509 17.70 0.58 -16.08
N GLY A 510 17.98 -0.30 -17.03
CA GLY A 510 17.37 -1.63 -17.15
C GLY A 510 16.51 -1.81 -18.40
N ASP A 511 16.10 -0.71 -19.06
CA ASP A 511 15.33 -0.79 -20.30
C ASP A 511 16.19 -1.39 -21.43
N ARG A 512 15.60 -2.33 -22.18
CA ARG A 512 16.23 -2.97 -23.33
C ARG A 512 15.60 -2.48 -24.63
N LEU A 513 16.43 -1.91 -25.49
CA LEU A 513 16.05 -1.52 -26.84
C LEU A 513 16.23 -2.72 -27.80
N ILE A 514 15.24 -2.95 -28.65
CA ILE A 514 15.25 -4.01 -29.67
C ILE A 514 15.00 -3.36 -31.03
N ALA A 515 15.85 -3.67 -32.01
CA ALA A 515 15.65 -3.33 -33.40
C ALA A 515 15.49 -4.61 -34.23
N GLN A 516 14.55 -4.60 -35.17
CA GLN A 516 14.28 -5.74 -36.03
C GLN A 516 14.05 -5.31 -37.48
N TYR A 517 14.27 -6.24 -38.39
CA TYR A 517 14.08 -6.04 -39.82
C TYR A 517 13.39 -7.24 -40.49
N ARG A 518 12.77 -7.00 -41.64
CA ARG A 518 12.23 -8.05 -42.52
C ARG A 518 12.18 -7.54 -43.96
N ARG A 519 12.04 -8.45 -44.94
CA ARG A 519 11.74 -8.03 -46.32
C ARG A 519 10.36 -7.38 -46.39
N THR A 520 10.25 -6.29 -47.14
CA THR A 520 8.98 -5.56 -47.34
C THR A 520 7.93 -6.50 -47.92
N GLY A 521 6.73 -6.48 -47.34
CA GLY A 521 5.63 -7.37 -47.74
C GLY A 521 5.73 -8.84 -47.28
N SER A 522 6.78 -9.24 -46.56
CA SER A 522 6.93 -10.60 -46.04
C SER A 522 5.99 -10.89 -44.85
N LEU A 523 5.38 -12.08 -44.85
CA LEU A 523 4.61 -12.63 -43.73
C LEU A 523 5.48 -13.36 -42.70
N VAL A 524 6.79 -13.47 -42.95
CA VAL A 524 7.75 -14.10 -42.03
C VAL A 524 7.96 -13.21 -40.80
N SER A 525 8.28 -13.84 -39.67
CA SER A 525 8.64 -13.15 -38.43
C SER A 525 9.81 -12.19 -38.63
N TRP A 526 9.74 -11.07 -37.93
CA TRP A 526 10.83 -10.09 -37.84
C TRP A 526 12.13 -10.73 -37.33
N THR A 527 13.25 -10.32 -37.90
CA THR A 527 14.59 -10.79 -37.52
C THR A 527 15.31 -9.73 -36.69
N ASP A 528 15.95 -10.13 -35.61
CA ASP A 528 16.68 -9.21 -34.73
C ASP A 528 17.93 -8.64 -35.40
N MET A 529 18.14 -7.35 -35.20
CA MET A 529 19.38 -6.67 -35.57
C MET A 529 20.44 -6.83 -34.47
N ILE A 530 21.70 -6.62 -34.84
CA ILE A 530 22.84 -6.70 -33.94
C ILE A 530 23.10 -5.30 -33.38
N SER A 531 23.12 -5.15 -32.06
CA SER A 531 23.45 -3.87 -31.41
C SER A 531 24.92 -3.54 -31.59
N GLU A 532 25.22 -2.30 -31.96
CA GLU A 532 26.56 -1.74 -31.99
C GLU A 532 26.72 -0.72 -30.85
N GLY A 533 27.92 -0.65 -30.27
CA GLY A 533 28.19 0.30 -29.20
C GLY A 533 28.16 1.73 -29.73
N THR A 534 27.50 2.64 -29.02
CA THR A 534 27.54 4.07 -29.31
C THR A 534 27.92 4.86 -28.06
N SER A 535 28.41 6.08 -28.23
CA SER A 535 28.69 7.00 -27.12
C SER A 535 27.51 7.97 -26.91
N GLY A 536 27.13 8.21 -25.66
CA GLY A 536 26.01 9.09 -25.30
C GLY A 536 24.63 8.40 -25.29
N ASN A 537 23.55 9.19 -25.37
CA ASN A 537 22.15 8.73 -25.31
C ASN A 537 21.59 8.26 -26.66
N GLY A 538 22.45 7.67 -27.51
CA GLY A 538 22.07 7.14 -28.81
C GLY A 538 21.91 5.63 -28.81
N PHE A 539 21.44 5.09 -29.93
CA PHE A 539 21.60 3.67 -30.26
C PHE A 539 22.14 3.51 -31.67
N SER A 540 22.77 2.36 -31.92
CA SER A 540 23.13 1.89 -33.25
C SER A 540 22.84 0.40 -33.37
N PHE A 541 22.18 0.00 -34.45
CA PHE A 541 21.94 -1.40 -34.80
C PHE A 541 22.32 -1.64 -36.24
N ARG A 542 22.92 -2.80 -36.52
CA ARG A 542 23.16 -3.27 -37.89
C ARG A 542 22.40 -4.53 -38.22
N THR A 543 22.02 -4.70 -39.48
CA THR A 543 21.49 -5.96 -39.98
C THR A 543 22.60 -7.01 -40.16
N MET A 544 22.20 -8.27 -40.37
CA MET A 544 23.06 -9.23 -41.05
C MET A 544 23.18 -8.86 -42.55
N PRO A 545 24.10 -9.50 -43.30
CA PRO A 545 24.19 -9.31 -44.74
C PRO A 545 22.84 -9.37 -45.44
N LEU A 546 22.52 -8.34 -46.21
CA LEU A 546 21.28 -8.21 -46.95
C LEU A 546 21.46 -8.66 -48.40
N GLY A 547 20.35 -9.04 -49.04
CA GLY A 547 20.37 -9.37 -50.46
C GLY A 547 20.32 -8.10 -51.30
N ASP A 548 21.03 -8.11 -52.43
CA ASP A 548 20.94 -7.03 -53.42
C ASP A 548 19.54 -6.91 -54.01
N LEU A 549 19.17 -5.69 -54.44
CA LEU A 549 17.88 -5.38 -55.09
C LEU A 549 16.66 -5.88 -54.29
N SER A 550 16.75 -5.76 -52.96
CA SER A 550 15.70 -6.19 -52.04
C SER A 550 15.31 -5.02 -51.13
N GLU A 551 14.00 -4.90 -50.90
CA GLU A 551 13.42 -3.86 -50.06
C GLU A 551 13.17 -4.41 -48.64
N TYR A 552 13.48 -3.63 -47.61
CA TYR A 552 13.35 -4.03 -46.21
C TYR A 552 12.58 -3.02 -45.35
N ASP A 553 11.80 -3.55 -44.42
CA ASP A 553 11.16 -2.80 -43.34
C ASP A 553 11.96 -2.96 -42.04
N PHE A 554 11.96 -1.91 -41.22
CA PHE A 554 12.65 -1.83 -39.95
C PHE A 554 11.73 -1.34 -38.85
N ARG A 555 11.96 -1.81 -37.63
CA ARG A 555 11.30 -1.27 -36.44
C ARG A 555 12.23 -1.25 -35.23
N VAL A 556 12.07 -0.22 -34.40
CA VAL A 556 12.79 -0.08 -33.13
C VAL A 556 11.79 0.21 -32.01
N PHE A 557 11.93 -0.49 -30.89
CA PHE A 557 11.04 -0.37 -29.72
C PHE A 557 11.74 -0.86 -28.46
N PHE A 558 11.24 -0.43 -27.30
CA PHE A 558 11.58 -1.04 -26.03
C PHE A 558 10.80 -2.34 -25.87
N GLY A 559 11.48 -3.43 -25.53
CA GLY A 559 10.85 -4.72 -25.40
C GLY A 559 11.71 -5.72 -24.64
N ARG A 560 11.08 -6.80 -24.19
CA ARG A 560 11.75 -7.89 -23.50
C ARG A 560 11.37 -9.23 -24.09
N TYR A 561 12.28 -10.18 -23.99
CA TYR A 561 12.03 -11.56 -24.35
C TYR A 561 11.65 -12.35 -23.10
N SER A 562 10.41 -12.82 -23.02
CA SER A 562 9.97 -13.75 -21.99
C SER A 562 10.06 -15.18 -22.50
N ASN A 563 10.54 -16.09 -21.67
CA ASN A 563 10.49 -17.53 -21.97
C ASN A 563 9.13 -18.06 -21.50
N GLY A 564 8.27 -18.45 -22.45
CA GLY A 564 7.00 -19.12 -22.19
C GLY A 564 7.06 -20.62 -22.50
N SER A 565 6.00 -21.36 -22.15
CA SER A 565 5.86 -22.80 -22.45
C SER A 565 5.89 -23.13 -23.95
N SER A 566 5.62 -22.13 -24.79
CA SER A 566 5.60 -22.20 -26.26
C SER A 566 6.89 -21.68 -26.93
N GLY A 567 7.91 -21.31 -26.14
CA GLY A 567 9.17 -20.75 -26.63
C GLY A 567 9.40 -19.29 -26.20
N ARG A 568 10.34 -18.62 -26.85
CA ARG A 568 10.74 -17.24 -26.54
C ARG A 568 9.75 -16.27 -27.18
N GLU A 569 8.98 -15.55 -26.36
CA GLU A 569 7.98 -14.58 -26.80
C GLU A 569 8.48 -13.14 -26.60
N LEU A 570 8.18 -12.25 -27.55
CA LEU A 570 8.57 -10.85 -27.51
C LEU A 570 7.42 -10.01 -26.95
N GLN A 571 7.65 -9.34 -25.81
CA GLN A 571 6.72 -8.35 -25.27
C GLN A 571 7.20 -6.95 -25.63
N MET A 572 6.35 -6.19 -26.32
CA MET A 572 6.63 -4.79 -26.67
C MET A 572 6.21 -3.89 -25.51
N LEU A 573 7.16 -3.12 -24.98
CA LEU A 573 6.97 -2.18 -23.87
C LEU A 573 6.78 -0.74 -24.35
N SER A 574 7.08 -0.44 -25.62
CA SER A 574 6.78 0.83 -26.26
C SER A 574 6.15 0.62 -27.64
N VAL A 575 5.51 1.68 -28.16
CA VAL A 575 5.05 1.73 -29.55
C VAL A 575 6.28 1.65 -30.47
N PRO A 576 6.28 0.76 -31.49
CA PRO A 576 7.39 0.66 -32.42
C PRO A 576 7.46 1.84 -33.37
N VAL A 577 8.66 2.41 -33.51
CA VAL A 577 8.98 3.33 -34.60
C VAL A 577 9.38 2.50 -35.80
N VAL A 578 8.67 2.67 -36.92
CA VAL A 578 8.82 1.83 -38.11
C VAL A 578 9.33 2.68 -39.27
N VAL A 579 10.30 2.16 -40.00
CA VAL A 579 10.73 2.69 -41.30
C VAL A 579 10.48 1.60 -42.33
N THR A 580 9.64 1.88 -43.31
CA THR A 580 9.28 0.91 -44.35
C THR A 580 9.92 1.28 -45.67
N GLY A 581 10.19 0.25 -46.48
CA GLY A 581 10.52 0.43 -47.89
C GLY A 581 11.93 0.96 -48.16
N VAL A 582 12.94 0.40 -47.49
CA VAL A 582 14.34 0.78 -47.69
C VAL A 582 14.97 -0.14 -48.73
N ASP A 583 15.39 0.45 -49.86
CA ASP A 583 16.04 -0.26 -50.95
C ASP A 583 17.51 -0.55 -50.65
N VAL A 584 17.92 -1.81 -50.84
CA VAL A 584 19.31 -2.25 -50.74
C VAL A 584 19.90 -2.37 -52.14
N VAL A 585 20.85 -1.48 -52.46
CA VAL A 585 21.61 -1.50 -53.71
C VAL A 585 23.09 -1.66 -53.38
N THR A 586 23.65 -2.82 -53.69
CA THR A 586 25.00 -3.24 -53.28
C THR A 586 26.09 -2.41 -53.93
N ASN A 587 25.91 -2.06 -55.20
CA ASN A 587 26.79 -1.17 -55.92
C ASN A 587 25.99 0.01 -56.50
N GLY A 588 26.05 1.15 -55.82
CA GLY A 588 25.42 2.39 -56.26
C GLY A 588 26.15 3.11 -57.41
N ASN A 589 27.37 2.66 -57.78
CA ASN A 589 28.16 3.33 -58.80
C ASN A 589 27.80 2.78 -60.19
N PRO A 590 27.32 3.62 -61.13
CA PRO A 590 27.11 3.17 -62.50
C PRO A 590 28.45 2.78 -63.15
N PRO A 591 28.43 1.85 -64.12
CA PRO A 591 29.59 1.62 -64.99
C PRO A 591 29.82 2.85 -65.88
N ASP A 592 31.01 2.93 -66.49
CA ASP A 592 31.28 3.97 -67.49
C ASP A 592 30.34 3.84 -68.71
N GLU A 593 30.05 4.99 -69.33
CA GLU A 593 29.19 5.06 -70.52
C GLU A 593 29.78 4.24 -71.68
N PRO A 594 28.95 3.50 -72.44
CA PRO A 594 29.41 2.75 -73.60
C PRO A 594 29.84 3.72 -74.73
N VAL A 595 31.04 3.55 -75.27
CA VAL A 595 31.56 4.43 -76.32
C VAL A 595 31.22 3.85 -77.70
N VAL A 596 30.33 4.52 -78.44
CA VAL A 596 29.98 4.13 -79.82
C VAL A 596 31.18 4.34 -80.73
N ILE A 597 31.62 3.28 -81.42
CA ILE A 597 32.72 3.34 -82.41
C ILE A 597 32.15 3.56 -83.80
N SER A 598 31.10 2.81 -84.15
CA SER A 598 30.41 2.91 -85.43
C SER A 598 28.97 2.45 -85.31
N ALA A 599 28.10 3.07 -86.09
CA ALA A 599 26.71 2.68 -86.23
C ALA A 599 26.30 2.85 -87.70
N SER A 600 25.68 1.84 -88.29
CA SER A 600 25.19 1.88 -89.67
C SER A 600 23.85 1.16 -89.82
N GLY A 601 23.02 1.64 -90.74
CA GLY A 601 21.67 1.11 -91.00
C GLY A 601 20.78 2.15 -91.67
N SER A 602 19.69 1.70 -92.27
CA SER A 602 18.64 2.55 -92.85
C SER A 602 17.26 2.04 -92.42
N ALA A 603 16.23 2.89 -92.50
CA ALA A 603 14.85 2.47 -92.22
C ALA A 603 14.45 1.27 -93.11
N GLY A 604 13.93 0.20 -92.51
CA GLY A 604 13.60 -1.05 -93.20
C GLY A 604 14.72 -2.11 -93.21
N ASP A 605 15.95 -1.75 -92.83
CA ASP A 605 17.12 -2.66 -92.74
C ASP A 605 17.54 -2.94 -91.29
N ASN A 606 18.65 -3.67 -91.11
CA ASN A 606 19.25 -3.90 -89.80
C ASN A 606 20.24 -2.80 -89.42
N LEU A 607 20.11 -2.29 -88.19
CA LEU A 607 21.15 -1.56 -87.48
C LEU A 607 22.29 -2.52 -87.15
N ILE A 608 23.53 -2.08 -87.42
CA ILE A 608 24.76 -2.68 -86.89
C ILE A 608 25.46 -1.60 -86.07
N VAL A 609 25.61 -1.83 -84.78
CA VAL A 609 26.32 -0.92 -83.87
C VAL A 609 27.48 -1.64 -83.22
N THR A 610 28.67 -1.04 -83.32
CA THR A 610 29.88 -1.49 -82.63
C THR A 610 30.28 -0.45 -81.59
N PHE A 611 30.46 -0.88 -80.35
CA PHE A 611 30.77 0.00 -79.21
C PHE A 611 31.81 -0.65 -78.30
N ARG A 612 32.45 0.18 -77.46
CA ARG A 612 33.29 -0.29 -76.35
C ARG A 612 32.48 -0.28 -75.07
N VAL A 613 32.58 -1.38 -74.33
CA VAL A 613 32.05 -1.50 -72.97
C VAL A 613 33.08 -1.03 -71.97
N ASP A 614 32.62 -0.68 -70.77
CA ASP A 614 33.51 -0.56 -69.62
C ASP A 614 34.12 -1.94 -69.31
N LEU A 615 35.44 -2.00 -69.17
CA LEU A 615 36.17 -3.22 -68.81
C LEU A 615 36.47 -3.29 -67.30
N GLY A 616 35.98 -2.31 -66.53
CA GLY A 616 36.07 -2.26 -65.08
C GLY A 616 35.15 -3.27 -64.39
N ALA A 617 35.38 -3.43 -63.08
CA ALA A 617 34.63 -4.37 -62.23
C ALA A 617 33.14 -4.00 -62.06
N ASN A 618 32.72 -2.80 -62.47
CA ASN A 618 31.34 -2.32 -62.38
C ASN A 618 30.48 -2.72 -63.59
N TYR A 619 31.06 -3.25 -64.67
CA TYR A 619 30.31 -3.63 -65.86
C TYR A 619 29.64 -5.00 -65.73
N HIS A 620 28.32 -5.06 -65.94
CA HIS A 620 27.58 -6.31 -66.02
C HIS A 620 27.00 -6.57 -67.42
N ARG A 621 26.33 -5.57 -68.01
CA ARG A 621 25.68 -5.71 -69.33
C ARG A 621 25.43 -4.36 -70.01
N THR A 622 25.31 -4.37 -71.33
CA THR A 622 24.83 -3.22 -72.12
C THR A 622 23.51 -3.52 -72.80
N GLY A 623 22.52 -2.64 -72.64
CA GLY A 623 21.23 -2.72 -73.30
C GLY A 623 21.19 -1.83 -74.54
N LEU A 624 20.66 -2.36 -75.64
CA LEU A 624 20.29 -1.58 -76.83
C LEU A 624 18.81 -1.22 -76.71
N TYR A 625 18.50 0.07 -76.67
CA TYR A 625 17.16 0.63 -76.52
C TYR A 625 16.69 1.28 -77.82
N ARG A 626 15.39 1.24 -78.09
CA ARG A 626 14.76 1.76 -79.31
C ARG A 626 13.50 2.55 -78.99
N ALA A 627 13.35 3.73 -79.59
CA ALA A 627 12.11 4.52 -79.61
C ALA A 627 11.71 4.87 -81.06
N ALA A 628 10.55 5.52 -81.22
CA ALA A 628 10.16 6.13 -82.49
C ALA A 628 11.20 7.18 -82.93
N SER A 629 11.33 7.42 -84.24
CA SER A 629 12.26 8.44 -84.75
C SER A 629 11.97 9.80 -84.12
N GLY A 630 13.03 10.50 -83.70
CA GLY A 630 12.94 11.81 -83.04
C GLY A 630 12.43 11.80 -81.59
N ALA A 631 12.01 10.65 -81.04
CA ALA A 631 11.55 10.56 -79.66
C ALA A 631 12.72 10.65 -78.65
N PRO A 632 12.46 11.05 -77.38
CA PRO A 632 13.48 11.05 -76.33
C PRO A 632 13.70 9.66 -75.73
N PHE A 633 14.83 9.46 -75.03
CA PHE A 633 15.17 8.19 -74.38
C PHE A 633 14.11 7.69 -73.39
N GLY A 634 13.38 8.59 -72.71
CA GLY A 634 12.32 8.20 -71.77
C GLY A 634 11.15 7.42 -72.41
N SER A 635 11.06 7.38 -73.74
CA SER A 635 10.08 6.57 -74.50
C SER A 635 10.69 5.32 -75.14
N ALA A 636 11.98 5.06 -74.91
CA ALA A 636 12.70 3.96 -75.51
C ALA A 636 12.45 2.65 -74.77
N THR A 637 12.19 1.59 -75.54
CA THR A 637 12.04 0.22 -75.05
C THR A 637 13.30 -0.58 -75.31
N LEU A 638 13.69 -1.45 -74.37
CA LEU A 638 14.81 -2.36 -74.56
C LEU A 638 14.56 -3.31 -75.75
N VAL A 639 15.54 -3.43 -76.64
CA VAL A 639 15.55 -4.37 -77.75
C VAL A 639 16.29 -5.65 -77.38
N LYS A 640 17.51 -5.52 -76.85
CA LYS A 640 18.38 -6.66 -76.54
C LYS A 640 19.46 -6.30 -75.51
N TRP A 641 19.87 -7.29 -74.73
CA TRP A 641 21.05 -7.23 -73.85
C TRP A 641 22.29 -7.84 -74.50
N SER A 642 23.45 -7.27 -74.21
CA SER A 642 24.76 -7.88 -74.43
C SER A 642 25.50 -8.02 -73.09
N PHE A 643 26.05 -9.19 -72.83
CA PHE A 643 26.90 -9.50 -71.67
C PHE A 643 28.37 -9.68 -72.07
N ASP A 644 28.71 -9.30 -73.30
CA ASP A 644 30.06 -9.45 -73.84
C ASP A 644 31.01 -8.46 -73.16
N GLN A 645 32.17 -8.97 -72.74
CA GLN A 645 33.25 -8.24 -72.08
C GLN A 645 34.44 -8.00 -73.04
N SER A 646 34.24 -8.24 -74.33
CA SER A 646 35.23 -7.94 -75.37
C SER A 646 35.45 -6.43 -75.50
N SER A 647 36.68 -6.02 -75.82
CA SER A 647 37.02 -4.59 -76.00
C SER A 647 36.24 -3.86 -77.10
N GLN A 648 35.57 -4.61 -77.98
CA GLN A 648 34.58 -4.13 -78.96
C GLN A 648 33.45 -5.16 -79.03
N VAL A 649 32.22 -4.69 -78.84
CA VAL A 649 31.00 -5.49 -78.89
C VAL A 649 30.17 -5.01 -80.07
N THR A 650 29.65 -5.92 -80.89
CA THR A 650 28.77 -5.59 -82.01
C THR A 650 27.37 -6.14 -81.76
N MET A 651 26.36 -5.27 -81.82
CA MET A 651 24.95 -5.63 -81.71
C MET A 651 24.21 -5.30 -83.01
N THR A 652 23.19 -6.12 -83.30
CA THR A 652 22.31 -5.91 -84.45
C THR A 652 20.84 -5.87 -84.03
N ALA A 653 20.06 -5.01 -84.66
CA ALA A 653 18.62 -4.87 -84.43
C ALA A 653 17.91 -4.40 -85.70
N SER A 654 16.64 -4.76 -85.89
CA SER A 654 15.86 -4.26 -87.04
C SER A 654 15.38 -2.82 -86.84
N ILE A 655 15.56 -1.99 -87.87
CA ILE A 655 15.03 -0.63 -87.94
C ILE A 655 13.67 -0.71 -88.66
N PRO A 656 12.55 -0.38 -88.00
CA PRO A 656 11.23 -0.35 -88.65
C PRO A 656 11.22 0.57 -89.88
N PRO A 657 10.40 0.29 -90.90
CA PRO A 657 10.22 1.19 -92.05
C PRO A 657 9.71 2.60 -91.66
N SER A 658 9.07 2.73 -90.50
CA SER A 658 8.64 4.01 -89.93
C SER A 658 9.76 4.83 -89.28
N GLY A 659 11.01 4.34 -89.34
CA GLY A 659 12.15 4.92 -88.65
C GLY A 659 12.20 4.62 -87.14
N ALA A 660 13.38 4.76 -86.54
CA ALA A 660 13.60 4.57 -85.11
C ALA A 660 14.85 5.31 -84.63
N ARG A 661 14.90 5.59 -83.32
CA ARG A 661 16.09 6.14 -82.64
C ARG A 661 16.61 5.12 -81.63
N PHE A 662 17.93 4.98 -81.55
CA PHE A 662 18.57 3.96 -80.71
C PHE A 662 19.55 4.57 -79.70
N TRP A 663 19.64 3.92 -78.53
CA TRP A 663 20.59 4.26 -77.47
C TRP A 663 21.23 3.00 -76.90
N LEU A 664 22.44 3.16 -76.39
CA LEU A 664 23.11 2.16 -75.55
C LEU A 664 23.10 2.64 -74.10
N ARG A 665 22.93 1.70 -73.17
CA ARG A 665 23.05 1.98 -71.73
C ARG A 665 23.69 0.78 -71.03
N SER A 666 24.82 1.00 -70.38
CA SER A 666 25.49 -0.01 -69.56
C SER A 666 24.90 -0.04 -68.15
N GLU A 667 24.83 -1.23 -67.55
CA GLU A 667 24.34 -1.47 -66.19
C GLU A 667 25.33 -2.34 -65.41
N ASN A 668 25.42 -2.10 -64.11
CA ASN A 668 26.13 -2.96 -63.17
C ASN A 668 25.25 -4.14 -62.68
N GLU A 669 25.80 -5.03 -61.85
CA GLU A 669 25.05 -6.19 -61.30
C GLU A 669 23.85 -5.76 -60.45
N SER A 670 23.95 -4.61 -59.78
CA SER A 670 22.88 -3.98 -59.00
C SER A 670 21.93 -3.13 -59.85
N GLN A 671 21.92 -3.31 -61.18
CA GLN A 671 21.05 -2.61 -62.14
C GLN A 671 21.15 -1.08 -62.12
N VAL A 672 22.21 -0.52 -61.55
CA VAL A 672 22.50 0.90 -61.66
C VAL A 672 23.08 1.16 -63.03
N ALA A 673 22.42 2.06 -63.75
CA ALA A 673 22.65 2.26 -65.16
C ALA A 673 23.37 3.58 -65.42
N SER A 674 24.37 3.54 -66.30
CA SER A 674 25.05 4.71 -66.90
C SER A 674 24.07 5.65 -67.60
N ASP A 675 24.54 6.85 -67.97
CA ASP A 675 23.77 7.73 -68.84
C ASP A 675 23.59 7.11 -70.23
N PRO A 676 22.42 7.31 -70.88
CA PRO A 676 22.13 6.72 -72.18
C PRO A 676 22.94 7.40 -73.29
N VAL A 677 23.75 6.62 -74.01
CA VAL A 677 24.53 7.11 -75.16
C VAL A 677 23.74 6.93 -76.44
N GLU A 678 23.53 8.02 -77.17
CA GLU A 678 22.84 7.96 -78.47
C GLU A 678 23.68 7.23 -79.52
N VAL A 679 23.06 6.23 -80.16
CA VAL A 679 23.65 5.52 -81.30
C VAL A 679 23.35 6.28 -82.60
N GLY A 680 22.11 6.76 -82.73
CA GLY A 680 21.66 7.54 -83.88
C GLY A 680 20.14 7.56 -84.04
N ASN A 681 19.67 8.52 -84.83
CA ASN A 681 18.27 8.66 -85.25
C ASN A 681 18.14 8.32 -86.74
N TYR A 682 17.32 7.33 -87.06
CA TYR A 682 17.10 6.83 -88.41
C TYR A 682 15.64 7.17 -88.82
N PRO A 683 15.39 8.34 -89.43
CA PRO A 683 14.07 8.68 -89.95
C PRO A 683 13.71 7.78 -91.15
N ALA A 684 12.40 7.67 -91.43
CA ALA A 684 11.86 6.92 -92.56
C ALA A 684 12.30 7.49 -93.92
#